data_AF-A0A3A0DD19-F1
#
_entry.id   AF-A0A3A0DD19-F1
#
_cell.length_a   1.000
_cell.length_b   1.000
_cell.length_c   1.000
_cell.angle_alpha   90.00
_cell.angle_beta   90.00
_cell.angle_gamma   90.00
#
_symmetry.space_group_name_H-M   'P 1'
#
loop_
_entity.id
_entity.type
_entity.pdbx_description
1 polymer ?
#
loop_
_entity_poly.entity_id
_entity_poly.type
_entity_poly.pdbx_seq_one_letter_code
_entity_poly.pdbx_strand_id
1 'polypeptide(L)'
;MRYTLSMGPHCRRRSFRTIAPIRITSKARGNSMETTVEAGILSLSDAQKSTIHRAASELFAAAVLNLPARLSNRDLSGAGGTKVIGAFVSVKRQGRLRSCCGFLGEETTVAEAIEKAAERTATDDQRFPRVSPLELPYMELETWLLHSPKLIEAKGHDRAAAVEIGKHGVQVARAGNRGLLLPSVATEAKFTPEQFLQQVCMKAGLPPSLWVEDETQLWTFEGLEFGGPIEAGAAKEGALVPGVPYPGEILDRIAKGCADNIFLLYRGATASYVLNGCPDGNVAGIALFINEPGTPETMEVSKMSMRPLMPLQSSLFMLCQGAAAALKQRAKTRHGPQSLNLAIAILFDPVMHGTVAAPDLRGFDPTKRALLVAEGQNNAWLYDPEKTAEQLLEDAAKAAKVTTPEAAGVFSLGICSSGKPLSVVRTVEPQIGPTVRGANQAGRFYPADKDELNATLDKLFEGDAPPAEAWPAVMMPHAGLQYSGKVAADALRRVKIPSTVIVLCPKHTPLGVEWAVAPNEEWALPTGNVPSDPALAKELATTIDGLELDGAAHHMEHAIEVELPLLQRLAPEAKVVGIAIGAGTYARLEKLAEGLAYVLDKRKDDVLFVISSDMNHFATDEENRLLDEQALAALETLDPHKAFDAIMDKRISMCGVRPAVVVMETLKRWNRLNKAVRTGYATTADTTGDKSRVVGYAGMLLG
;
A
#
# COMPACT_ATOMS: atom_id res chain seq x y z
N MET A 1 -0.03 -0.44 0.78
CA MET A 1 -0.07 0.78 -0.05
C MET A 1 0.95 1.79 0.46
N ARG A 2 2.13 1.88 -0.18
CA ARG A 2 3.03 3.05 -0.04
C ARG A 2 2.75 3.94 -1.25
N TYR A 3 2.16 5.12 -1.05
CA TYR A 3 2.03 6.12 -2.11
C TYR A 3 3.26 7.03 -2.08
N THR A 4 4.20 6.80 -2.99
CA THR A 4 5.26 7.76 -3.35
C THR A 4 4.68 8.73 -4.38
N LEU A 5 4.44 9.98 -3.98
CA LEU A 5 4.01 11.05 -4.88
C LEU A 5 5.21 11.53 -5.72
N SER A 6 5.22 11.16 -6.99
CA SER A 6 6.06 11.77 -8.03
C SER A 6 5.47 13.14 -8.41
N MET A 7 6.17 14.23 -8.08
CA MET A 7 5.80 15.57 -8.54
C MET A 7 6.33 15.81 -9.95
N GLY A 8 5.41 15.83 -10.93
CA GLY A 8 5.65 16.38 -12.27
C GLY A 8 5.24 17.86 -12.34
N PRO A 9 5.96 18.72 -13.07
CA PRO A 9 5.65 20.13 -13.17
C PRO A 9 4.60 20.35 -14.26
N HIS A 10 3.42 20.84 -13.90
CA HIS A 10 2.52 21.71 -14.70
C HIS A 10 1.07 21.55 -14.23
N CYS A 11 0.66 22.35 -13.25
CA CYS A 11 -0.73 22.77 -13.17
C CYS A 11 -0.82 24.20 -12.61
N ARG A 12 -1.53 25.05 -13.35
CA ARG A 12 -1.60 26.50 -13.16
C ARG A 12 -2.24 26.85 -11.80
N ARG A 13 -1.58 27.77 -11.07
CA ARG A 13 -2.05 28.37 -9.82
C ARG A 13 -3.44 28.99 -10.00
N ARG A 14 -4.45 28.50 -9.29
CA ARG A 14 -5.65 29.28 -8.94
C ARG A 14 -5.40 29.95 -7.59
N SER A 15 -5.65 31.26 -7.56
CA SER A 15 -5.37 32.18 -6.46
C SER A 15 -6.14 31.80 -5.18
N PHE A 16 -5.41 31.45 -4.13
CA PHE A 16 -5.92 31.54 -2.77
C PHE A 16 -5.94 33.02 -2.36
N ARG A 17 -7.10 33.52 -1.93
CA ARG A 17 -7.20 34.83 -1.29
C ARG A 17 -6.37 34.82 -0.01
N THR A 18 -5.36 35.68 0.02
CA THR A 18 -4.50 35.98 1.16
C THR A 18 -5.34 36.50 2.33
N ILE A 19 -5.34 35.80 3.45
CA ILE A 19 -5.76 36.36 4.74
C ILE A 19 -4.57 37.18 5.25
N ALA A 20 -4.83 38.44 5.59
CA ALA A 20 -3.81 39.40 6.03
C ALA A 20 -3.17 38.99 7.38
N PRO A 21 -1.89 39.33 7.63
CA PRO A 21 -1.22 39.03 8.89
C PRO A 21 -1.74 39.93 10.02
N ILE A 22 -2.16 39.32 11.13
CA ILE A 22 -2.54 40.03 12.35
C ILE A 22 -1.26 40.52 13.04
N ARG A 23 -1.09 41.85 13.11
CA ARG A 23 -0.14 42.53 14.00
C ARG A 23 -0.64 42.45 15.44
N ILE A 24 0.11 41.80 16.33
CA ILE A 24 -0.08 41.96 17.78
C ILE A 24 0.83 43.11 18.22
N THR A 25 0.26 44.27 18.50
CA THR A 25 0.95 45.39 19.15
C THR A 25 0.85 45.25 20.66
N SER A 26 2.00 45.24 21.33
CA SER A 26 2.08 45.31 22.79
C SER A 26 1.65 46.69 23.29
N LYS A 27 0.57 46.76 24.08
CA LYS A 27 0.36 47.86 25.03
C LYS A 27 -0.05 47.28 26.38
N ALA A 28 0.88 47.36 27.32
CA ALA A 28 0.62 47.17 28.73
C ALA A 28 -0.30 48.28 29.26
N ARG A 29 -1.35 47.88 29.99
CA ARG A 29 -1.88 48.53 31.21
C ARG A 29 -2.93 47.59 31.82
N GLY A 30 -2.75 47.29 33.10
CA GLY A 30 -3.43 46.22 33.81
C GLY A 30 -4.90 46.47 34.12
N ASN A 31 -5.64 45.38 34.28
CA ASN A 31 -6.31 45.03 35.52
C ASN A 31 -6.82 43.58 35.43
N SER A 32 -6.39 42.77 36.41
CA SER A 32 -7.03 41.58 36.97
C SER A 32 -8.14 40.88 36.18
N MET A 33 -7.83 39.73 35.60
CA MET A 33 -8.53 38.47 35.83
C MET A 33 -7.67 37.34 35.24
N GLU A 34 -6.79 36.80 36.07
CA GLU A 34 -6.34 35.43 35.92
C GLU A 34 -7.57 34.54 36.13
N THR A 35 -8.15 34.04 35.05
CA THR A 35 -8.92 32.80 35.07
C THR A 35 -8.01 31.70 34.57
N THR A 36 -7.15 31.24 35.48
CA THR A 36 -6.62 29.88 35.47
C THR A 36 -7.82 28.94 35.47
N VAL A 37 -8.05 28.28 34.33
CA VAL A 37 -8.97 27.14 34.26
C VAL A 37 -8.35 26.04 35.13
N GLU A 38 -8.92 25.82 36.31
CA GLU A 38 -8.62 24.62 37.08
C GLU A 38 -8.83 23.41 36.18
N ALA A 39 -7.82 22.54 36.14
CA ALA A 39 -7.79 21.28 35.43
C ALA A 39 -8.87 20.33 35.97
N GLY A 40 -10.12 20.55 35.58
CA GLY A 40 -11.17 19.57 35.73
C GLY A 40 -10.90 18.44 34.75
N ILE A 41 -10.33 17.34 35.25
CA ILE A 41 -10.35 16.03 34.58
C ILE A 41 -11.78 15.86 34.05
N LEU A 42 -11.91 15.59 32.74
CA LEU A 42 -13.19 15.40 32.07
C LEU A 42 -13.81 14.09 32.59
N SER A 43 -14.28 14.08 33.84
CA SER A 43 -14.89 12.93 34.50
C SER A 43 -16.36 12.88 34.12
N LEU A 44 -16.63 12.47 32.89
CA LEU A 44 -17.99 12.22 32.45
C LEU A 44 -18.54 11.01 33.17
N SER A 45 -19.75 11.15 33.72
CA SER A 45 -20.53 10.00 34.20
C SER A 45 -20.88 9.06 33.05
N ASP A 46 -21.16 7.79 33.34
CA ASP A 46 -21.54 6.82 32.30
C ASP A 46 -22.84 7.22 31.58
N ALA A 47 -23.76 7.92 32.27
CA ALA A 47 -24.94 8.51 31.65
C ALA A 47 -24.59 9.59 30.62
N GLN A 48 -23.61 10.46 30.91
CA GLN A 48 -23.13 11.47 29.97
C GLN A 48 -22.43 10.83 28.77
N LYS A 49 -21.55 9.85 29.02
CA LYS A 49 -20.87 9.09 27.94
C LYS A 49 -21.89 8.41 27.02
N SER A 50 -22.90 7.75 27.58
CA SER A 50 -23.99 7.12 26.83
C SER A 50 -24.78 8.13 26.00
N THR A 51 -25.14 9.29 26.57
CA THR A 51 -25.83 10.36 25.82
C THR A 51 -24.98 10.90 24.68
N ILE A 52 -23.67 11.10 24.88
CA ILE A 52 -22.75 11.58 23.84
C ILE A 52 -22.58 10.51 22.75
N HIS A 53 -22.42 9.24 23.12
CA HIS A 53 -22.31 8.13 22.16
C HIS A 53 -23.55 8.02 21.27
N ARG A 54 -24.75 8.09 21.87
CA ARG A 54 -26.01 8.09 21.12
C ARG A 54 -26.10 9.28 20.18
N ALA A 55 -25.76 10.48 20.66
CA ALA A 55 -25.75 11.69 19.84
C ALA A 55 -24.78 11.60 18.65
N ALA A 56 -23.55 11.11 18.88
CA ALA A 56 -22.57 10.86 17.83
C ALA A 56 -23.07 9.82 16.81
N SER A 57 -23.72 8.75 17.29
CA SER A 57 -24.32 7.70 16.47
C SER A 57 -25.44 8.22 15.57
N GLU A 58 -26.35 9.03 16.11
CA GLU A 58 -27.46 9.64 15.36
C GLU A 58 -26.93 10.61 14.28
N LEU A 59 -25.97 11.46 14.64
CA LEU A 59 -25.33 12.39 13.69
C LEU A 59 -24.61 11.64 12.56
N PHE A 60 -23.81 10.63 12.91
CA PHE A 60 -23.10 9.81 11.94
C PHE A 60 -24.07 9.07 11.02
N ALA A 61 -25.10 8.42 11.57
CA ALA A 61 -26.09 7.70 10.79
C ALA A 61 -26.89 8.65 9.87
N ALA A 62 -27.29 9.82 10.36
CA ALA A 62 -27.95 10.84 9.54
C ALA A 62 -27.06 11.28 8.36
N ALA A 63 -25.77 11.54 8.60
CA ALA A 63 -24.82 11.91 7.55
C ALA A 63 -24.64 10.77 6.52
N VAL A 64 -24.55 9.51 6.94
CA VAL A 64 -24.49 8.33 6.05
C VAL A 64 -25.74 8.22 5.18
N LEU A 65 -26.91 8.51 5.75
CA LEU A 65 -28.20 8.47 5.05
C LEU A 65 -28.48 9.73 4.20
N ASN A 66 -27.54 10.68 4.15
CA ASN A 66 -27.72 12.02 3.55
C ASN A 66 -28.95 12.78 4.11
N LEU A 67 -29.27 12.54 5.38
CA LEU A 67 -30.25 13.30 6.14
C LEU A 67 -29.56 14.48 6.85
N PRO A 68 -30.30 15.53 7.24
CA PRO A 68 -29.74 16.62 8.03
C PRO A 68 -29.17 16.11 9.37
N ALA A 69 -27.84 16.13 9.53
CA ALA A 69 -27.18 15.76 10.77
C ALA A 69 -27.17 16.95 11.74
N ARG A 70 -28.06 16.95 12.73
CA ARG A 70 -28.12 17.98 13.79
C ARG A 70 -28.43 17.35 15.13
N LEU A 71 -27.83 17.88 16.19
CA LEU A 71 -28.13 17.46 17.55
C LEU A 71 -29.56 17.84 17.93
N SER A 72 -30.35 16.86 18.37
CA SER A 72 -31.70 17.06 18.90
C SER A 72 -31.68 17.78 20.26
N ASN A 73 -30.67 17.51 21.09
CA ASN A 73 -30.43 18.20 22.35
C ASN A 73 -28.93 18.50 22.52
N ARG A 74 -28.57 19.79 22.56
CA ARG A 74 -27.18 20.25 22.75
C ARG A 74 -26.70 20.19 24.20
N ASP A 75 -27.59 20.01 25.18
CA ASP A 75 -27.22 19.91 26.60
C ASP A 75 -26.44 18.61 26.90
N LEU A 76 -26.70 17.53 26.16
CA LEU A 76 -26.03 16.22 26.31
C LEU A 76 -25.93 15.75 27.79
N SER A 77 -27.04 15.85 28.52
CA SER A 77 -27.11 15.53 29.96
C SER A 77 -26.15 16.40 30.79
N GLY A 78 -26.14 17.71 30.54
CA GLY A 78 -25.26 18.70 31.15
C GLY A 78 -23.81 18.69 30.67
N ALA A 79 -23.39 17.75 29.82
CA ALA A 79 -22.01 17.67 29.34
C ALA A 79 -21.73 18.55 28.12
N GLY A 80 -22.77 19.02 27.43
CA GLY A 80 -22.65 19.63 26.11
C GLY A 80 -21.77 20.88 26.06
N GLY A 81 -21.83 21.72 27.11
CA GLY A 81 -21.02 22.94 27.25
C GLY A 81 -19.59 22.73 27.74
N THR A 82 -19.22 21.48 28.10
CA THR A 82 -17.87 21.16 28.59
C THR A 82 -16.83 21.48 27.53
N LYS A 83 -15.71 22.07 27.95
CA LYS A 83 -14.65 22.51 27.06
C LYS A 83 -13.70 21.37 26.71
N VAL A 84 -13.39 21.26 25.42
CA VAL A 84 -12.46 20.29 24.84
C VAL A 84 -11.63 20.97 23.75
N ILE A 85 -10.45 20.42 23.45
CA ILE A 85 -9.61 20.91 22.34
C ILE A 85 -9.91 20.23 21.01
N GLY A 86 -10.77 19.22 21.05
CA GLY A 86 -11.20 18.47 19.89
C GLY A 86 -11.90 17.17 20.24
N ALA A 87 -12.41 16.52 19.20
CA ALA A 87 -12.94 15.17 19.29
C ALA A 87 -12.57 14.37 18.04
N PHE A 88 -12.44 13.06 18.20
CA PHE A 88 -12.40 12.11 17.10
C PHE A 88 -13.57 11.16 17.21
N VAL A 89 -14.20 10.88 16.07
CA VAL A 89 -15.14 9.79 15.94
C VAL A 89 -14.47 8.74 15.06
N SER A 90 -14.39 7.53 15.57
CA SER A 90 -13.87 6.37 14.85
C SER A 90 -14.99 5.36 14.72
N VAL A 91 -15.13 4.79 13.54
CA VAL A 91 -16.07 3.69 13.32
C VAL A 91 -15.32 2.46 12.89
N LYS A 92 -15.68 1.33 13.49
CA LYS A 92 -15.06 0.03 13.27
C LYS A 92 -16.11 -0.98 12.81
N ARG A 93 -15.69 -1.94 12.01
CA ARG A 93 -16.48 -3.13 11.66
C ARG A 93 -15.66 -4.36 12.02
N GLN A 94 -16.16 -5.17 12.95
CA GLN A 94 -15.40 -6.28 13.56
C GLN A 94 -14.00 -5.84 14.05
N GLY A 95 -13.94 -4.76 14.83
CA GLY A 95 -12.66 -4.22 15.34
C GLY A 95 -11.74 -3.57 14.30
N ARG A 96 -12.02 -3.70 12.99
CA ARG A 96 -11.23 -3.07 11.92
C ARG A 96 -11.73 -1.66 11.65
N LEU A 97 -10.81 -0.71 11.56
CA LEU A 97 -11.12 0.69 11.26
C LEU A 97 -11.82 0.83 9.89
N ARG A 98 -13.00 1.46 9.88
CA ARG A 98 -13.81 1.73 8.68
C ARG A 98 -13.83 3.21 8.28
N SER A 99 -13.70 4.11 9.25
CA SER A 99 -13.48 5.54 9.06
C SER A 99 -13.06 6.17 10.39
N CYS A 100 -12.23 7.20 10.36
CA CYS A 100 -11.95 8.02 11.53
C CYS A 100 -11.62 9.44 11.09
N CYS A 101 -12.37 10.40 11.62
CA CYS A 101 -12.10 11.82 11.44
C CYS A 101 -12.29 12.55 12.76
N GLY A 102 -11.57 13.66 12.90
CA GLY A 102 -11.66 14.51 14.08
C GLY A 102 -11.70 15.99 13.75
N PHE A 103 -12.12 16.75 14.74
CA PHE A 103 -12.06 18.21 14.78
C PHE A 103 -11.05 18.62 15.84
N LEU A 104 -10.11 19.51 15.49
CA LEU A 104 -8.99 19.93 16.33
C LEU A 104 -8.70 21.41 16.12
N GLY A 105 -8.24 22.10 17.18
CA GLY A 105 -7.41 23.31 17.05
C GLY A 105 -7.82 24.50 17.92
N GLU A 106 -9.12 24.71 18.12
CA GLU A 106 -9.63 25.77 19.00
C GLU A 106 -10.45 25.13 20.13
N GLU A 107 -10.36 25.70 21.32
CA GLU A 107 -11.18 25.27 22.46
C GLU A 107 -12.66 25.42 22.10
N THR A 108 -13.37 24.31 22.07
CA THR A 108 -14.76 24.20 21.64
C THR A 108 -15.55 23.45 22.70
N THR A 109 -16.85 23.32 22.48
CA THR A 109 -17.73 22.55 23.37
C THR A 109 -17.80 21.10 22.90
N VAL A 110 -18.06 20.16 23.81
CA VAL A 110 -18.28 18.74 23.46
C VAL A 110 -19.34 18.59 22.37
N ALA A 111 -20.45 19.35 22.46
CA ALA A 111 -21.51 19.31 21.46
C ALA A 111 -21.02 19.67 20.04
N GLU A 112 -20.27 20.76 19.90
CA GLU A 112 -19.73 21.20 18.61
C GLU A 112 -18.63 20.26 18.08
N ALA A 113 -17.78 19.74 18.97
CA ALA A 113 -16.71 18.83 18.60
C ALA A 113 -17.26 17.52 18.03
N ILE A 114 -18.28 16.94 18.68
CA ILE A 114 -18.94 15.71 18.25
C ILE A 114 -19.72 15.90 16.95
N GLU A 115 -20.47 17.01 16.83
CA GLU A 115 -21.21 17.35 15.61
C GLU A 115 -20.29 17.36 14.39
N LYS A 116 -19.16 18.08 14.47
CA LYS A 116 -18.18 18.14 13.38
C LYS A 116 -17.44 16.82 13.16
N ALA A 117 -17.07 16.09 14.21
CA ALA A 117 -16.32 14.85 14.09
C ALA A 117 -17.17 13.72 13.48
N ALA A 118 -18.44 13.58 13.90
CA ALA A 118 -19.36 12.56 13.41
C ALA A 118 -19.67 12.75 11.91
N GLU A 119 -20.02 13.97 11.49
CA GLU A 119 -20.31 14.28 10.09
C GLU A 119 -19.12 13.98 9.18
N ARG A 120 -17.92 14.49 9.53
CA ARG A 120 -16.70 14.26 8.76
C ARG A 120 -16.32 12.77 8.70
N THR A 121 -16.59 12.02 9.76
CA THR A 121 -16.31 10.57 9.78
C THR A 121 -17.20 9.81 8.78
N ALA A 122 -18.40 10.28 8.49
CA ALA A 122 -19.25 9.67 7.47
C ALA A 122 -18.78 9.97 6.03
N THR A 123 -18.23 11.16 5.77
CA THR A 123 -18.05 11.67 4.40
C THR A 123 -16.61 11.96 3.95
N ASP A 124 -15.70 12.25 4.88
CA ASP A 124 -14.44 12.95 4.56
C ASP A 124 -13.17 12.09 4.64
N ASP A 125 -13.22 10.91 5.29
CA ASP A 125 -12.02 10.07 5.43
C ASP A 125 -11.57 9.55 4.06
N GLN A 126 -10.47 10.10 3.54
CA GLN A 126 -9.99 9.84 2.18
C GLN A 126 -9.45 8.43 1.95
N ARG A 127 -9.18 7.69 3.03
CA ARG A 127 -8.59 6.34 2.96
C ARG A 127 -9.60 5.28 2.55
N PHE A 128 -10.89 5.53 2.77
CA PHE A 128 -11.96 4.55 2.55
C PHE A 128 -13.02 5.09 1.57
N PRO A 129 -13.78 4.23 0.88
CA PRO A 129 -15.03 4.66 0.26
C PRO A 129 -16.00 5.22 1.31
N ARG A 130 -16.98 6.02 0.88
CA ARG A 130 -18.05 6.49 1.78
C ARG A 130 -18.73 5.31 2.47
N VAL A 131 -19.19 5.51 3.71
CA VAL A 131 -19.89 4.46 4.46
C VAL A 131 -21.26 4.22 3.83
N SER A 132 -21.56 2.96 3.54
CA SER A 132 -22.87 2.57 3.03
C SER A 132 -23.87 2.48 4.18
N PRO A 133 -25.14 2.89 3.99
CA PRO A 133 -26.22 2.66 4.95
C PRO A 133 -26.34 1.18 5.40
N LEU A 134 -25.98 0.22 4.53
CA LEU A 134 -25.99 -1.21 4.84
C LEU A 134 -24.98 -1.62 5.91
N GLU A 135 -23.94 -0.80 6.13
CA GLU A 135 -22.90 -1.10 7.11
C GLU A 135 -23.32 -0.72 8.53
N LEU A 136 -24.25 0.23 8.70
CA LEU A 136 -24.62 0.80 10.00
C LEU A 136 -24.97 -0.24 11.08
N PRO A 137 -25.74 -1.31 10.82
CA PRO A 137 -26.09 -2.30 11.85
C PRO A 137 -24.91 -3.16 12.33
N TYR A 138 -23.80 -3.15 11.60
CA TYR A 138 -22.64 -4.03 11.85
C TYR A 138 -21.40 -3.26 12.33
N MET A 139 -21.59 -1.97 12.65
CA MET A 139 -20.51 -1.07 13.02
C MET A 139 -20.61 -0.66 14.49
N GLU A 140 -19.42 -0.42 15.05
CA GLU A 140 -19.22 0.18 16.36
C GLU A 140 -18.68 1.59 16.15
N LEU A 141 -19.12 2.52 16.99
CA LEU A 141 -18.64 3.89 17.03
C LEU A 141 -17.92 4.13 18.34
N GLU A 142 -16.73 4.70 18.24
CA GLU A 142 -15.88 5.12 19.34
C GLU A 142 -15.69 6.63 19.27
N THR A 143 -15.85 7.27 20.41
CA THR A 143 -15.66 8.70 20.59
C THR A 143 -14.45 8.94 21.46
N TRP A 144 -13.59 9.84 21.00
CA TRP A 144 -12.44 10.35 21.74
C TRP A 144 -12.65 11.84 21.99
N LEU A 145 -12.73 12.24 23.26
CA LEU A 145 -12.74 13.64 23.67
C LEU A 145 -11.36 14.05 24.14
N LEU A 146 -10.80 15.09 23.52
CA LEU A 146 -9.44 15.53 23.81
C LEU A 146 -9.45 16.73 24.74
N HIS A 147 -8.62 16.70 25.77
CA HIS A 147 -8.57 17.73 26.80
C HIS A 147 -7.15 17.91 27.36
N SER A 148 -7.01 18.87 28.29
CA SER A 148 -5.76 19.16 29.00
C SER A 148 -4.53 19.37 28.10
N PRO A 149 -4.58 20.25 27.07
CA PRO A 149 -3.40 20.54 26.26
C PRO A 149 -2.31 21.16 27.15
N LYS A 150 -1.08 20.68 27.05
CA LYS A 150 0.08 21.25 27.74
C LYS A 150 1.26 21.35 26.81
N LEU A 151 1.86 22.54 26.72
CA LEU A 151 3.09 22.75 25.95
C LEU A 151 4.24 21.98 26.62
N ILE A 152 5.04 21.28 25.82
CA ILE A 152 6.30 20.68 26.28
C ILE A 152 7.36 21.78 26.28
N GLU A 153 7.71 22.28 27.46
CA GLU A 153 8.73 23.33 27.64
C GLU A 153 10.16 22.79 27.63
N ALA A 154 10.33 21.48 27.85
CA ALA A 154 11.62 20.82 27.76
C ALA A 154 12.23 20.98 26.36
N LYS A 155 13.55 20.86 26.28
CA LYS A 155 14.35 21.11 25.07
C LYS A 155 15.18 19.91 24.70
N GLY A 156 15.58 19.81 23.43
CA GLY A 156 16.40 18.71 22.97
C GLY A 156 15.77 17.34 23.26
N HIS A 157 16.60 16.39 23.67
CA HIS A 157 16.17 15.03 23.99
C HIS A 157 15.35 14.93 25.29
N ASP A 158 15.47 15.88 26.22
CA ASP A 158 14.72 15.88 27.50
C ASP A 158 13.20 16.00 27.28
N ARG A 159 12.77 16.42 26.09
CA ARG A 159 11.36 16.42 25.67
C ARG A 159 10.69 15.06 25.80
N ALA A 160 11.44 13.98 25.62
CA ALA A 160 10.91 12.62 25.74
C ALA A 160 10.40 12.31 27.16
N ALA A 161 11.07 12.82 28.20
CA ALA A 161 10.67 12.63 29.59
C ALA A 161 9.35 13.32 29.96
N ALA A 162 8.89 14.28 29.14
CA ALA A 162 7.60 14.95 29.32
C ALA A 162 6.41 14.15 28.76
N VAL A 163 6.65 13.03 28.08
CA VAL A 163 5.62 12.23 27.42
C VAL A 163 5.42 10.90 28.16
N GLU A 164 4.24 10.70 28.71
CA GLU A 164 3.84 9.46 29.39
C GLU A 164 3.03 8.58 28.43
N ILE A 165 3.60 7.43 28.05
CA ILE A 165 2.97 6.51 27.09
C ILE A 165 1.67 5.94 27.67
N GLY A 166 0.63 5.89 26.83
CA GLY A 166 -0.71 5.40 27.19
C GLY A 166 -1.60 6.45 27.86
N LYS A 167 -1.01 7.52 28.40
CA LYS A 167 -1.75 8.66 28.96
C LYS A 167 -1.79 9.84 27.98
N HIS A 168 -0.62 10.24 27.48
CA HIS A 168 -0.50 11.42 26.61
C HIS A 168 -0.65 11.04 25.14
N GLY A 169 -1.48 11.81 24.43
CA GLY A 169 -1.33 12.03 22.99
C GLY A 169 -0.36 13.19 22.78
N VAL A 170 0.24 13.26 21.58
CA VAL A 170 1.19 14.32 21.23
C VAL A 170 0.75 15.03 19.96
N GLN A 171 0.84 16.36 19.96
CA GLN A 171 0.70 17.21 18.79
C GLN A 171 2.03 17.90 18.49
N VAL A 172 2.41 17.95 17.22
CA VAL A 172 3.58 18.68 16.72
C VAL A 172 3.19 19.74 15.70
N ALA A 173 3.87 20.88 15.74
CA ALA A 173 3.74 21.93 14.73
C ALA A 173 5.09 22.54 14.36
N ARG A 174 5.37 22.64 13.05
CA ARG A 174 6.59 23.27 12.50
C ARG A 174 6.34 23.77 11.08
N ALA A 175 6.67 25.04 10.79
CA ALA A 175 6.66 25.61 9.44
C ALA A 175 5.36 25.36 8.63
N GLY A 176 4.19 25.41 9.28
CA GLY A 176 2.89 25.15 8.65
C GLY A 176 2.46 23.69 8.61
N ASN A 177 3.38 22.74 8.84
CA ASN A 177 3.08 21.33 9.03
C ASN A 177 2.60 21.08 10.46
N ARG A 178 1.56 20.26 10.60
CA ARG A 178 1.01 19.84 11.89
C ARG A 178 0.62 18.37 11.85
N GLY A 179 0.84 17.68 12.95
CA GLY A 179 0.45 16.28 13.12
C GLY A 179 0.12 15.98 14.57
N LEU A 180 -0.65 14.94 14.79
CA LEU A 180 -1.06 14.49 16.12
C LEU A 180 -1.23 12.99 16.14
N LEU A 181 -0.85 12.35 17.24
CA LEU A 181 -1.16 10.95 17.55
C LEU A 181 -1.92 10.85 18.88
N LEU A 182 -2.94 9.99 18.92
CA LEU A 182 -3.74 9.72 20.11
C LEU A 182 -2.95 8.87 21.13
N PRO A 183 -3.30 8.91 22.43
CA PRO A 183 -2.62 8.13 23.47
C PRO A 183 -2.49 6.63 23.16
N SER A 184 -3.56 6.02 22.62
CA SER A 184 -3.62 4.58 22.32
C SER A 184 -2.61 4.14 21.26
N VAL A 185 -2.21 5.03 20.34
CA VAL A 185 -1.30 4.67 19.24
C VAL A 185 0.05 4.21 19.79
N ALA A 186 0.56 4.87 20.83
CA ALA A 186 1.84 4.52 21.41
C ALA A 186 1.79 3.18 22.14
N THR A 187 0.69 2.86 22.82
CA THR A 187 0.52 1.58 23.50
C THR A 187 0.31 0.43 22.53
N GLU A 188 -0.51 0.61 21.50
CA GLU A 188 -0.76 -0.41 20.47
C GLU A 188 0.51 -0.76 19.70
N ALA A 189 1.31 0.26 19.35
CA ALA A 189 2.57 0.08 18.63
C ALA A 189 3.78 -0.15 19.54
N LYS A 190 3.59 -0.21 20.87
CA LYS A 190 4.63 -0.41 21.89
C LYS A 190 5.81 0.56 21.75
N PHE A 191 5.53 1.83 21.48
CA PHE A 191 6.56 2.85 21.30
C PHE A 191 7.16 3.32 22.63
N THR A 192 8.45 3.66 22.62
CA THR A 192 9.05 4.52 23.63
C THR A 192 8.59 5.98 23.44
N PRO A 193 8.74 6.87 24.44
CA PRO A 193 8.46 8.29 24.30
C PRO A 193 9.15 8.95 23.09
N GLU A 194 10.43 8.63 22.86
CA GLU A 194 11.21 9.13 21.72
C GLU A 194 10.65 8.63 20.40
N GLN A 195 10.36 7.32 20.30
CA GLN A 195 9.74 6.75 19.11
C GLN A 195 8.38 7.40 18.84
N PHE A 196 7.59 7.67 19.89
CA PHE A 196 6.31 8.32 19.73
C PHE A 196 6.44 9.75 19.19
N LEU A 197 7.43 10.51 19.66
CA LEU A 197 7.79 11.83 19.16
C LEU A 197 8.28 11.80 17.70
N GLN A 198 9.07 10.80 17.32
CA GLN A 198 9.48 10.59 15.93
C GLN A 198 8.28 10.29 15.02
N GLN A 199 7.38 9.41 15.45
CA GLN A 199 6.21 9.00 14.67
C GLN A 199 5.22 10.15 14.47
N VAL A 200 5.04 11.03 15.47
CA VAL A 200 4.18 12.21 15.30
C VAL A 200 4.80 13.22 14.32
N CYS A 201 6.13 13.39 14.31
CA CYS A 201 6.84 14.17 13.29
C CYS A 201 6.61 13.58 11.89
N MET A 202 6.82 12.27 11.72
CA MET A 202 6.58 11.60 10.43
C MET A 202 5.13 11.78 9.96
N LYS A 203 4.16 11.67 10.87
CA LYS A 203 2.74 11.91 10.56
C LYS A 203 2.46 13.36 10.15
N ALA A 204 3.19 14.33 10.70
CA ALA A 204 3.13 15.72 10.28
C ALA A 204 3.84 16.01 8.94
N GLY A 205 4.47 15.00 8.33
CA GLY A 205 5.33 15.18 7.15
C GLY A 205 6.67 15.85 7.47
N LEU A 206 7.11 15.76 8.73
CA LEU A 206 8.39 16.28 9.20
C LEU A 206 9.41 15.14 9.32
N PRO A 207 10.71 15.39 9.08
CA PRO A 207 11.80 14.51 9.51
C PRO A 207 11.63 14.02 10.97
N PRO A 208 11.89 12.73 11.25
CA PRO A 208 11.62 12.13 12.56
C PRO A 208 12.46 12.74 13.69
N SER A 209 13.61 13.34 13.41
CA SER A 209 14.48 13.98 14.42
C SER A 209 14.03 15.39 14.83
N LEU A 210 13.13 16.03 14.08
CA LEU A 210 12.77 17.44 14.30
C LEU A 210 12.11 17.73 15.65
N TRP A 211 11.62 16.72 16.37
CA TRP A 211 11.05 16.93 17.71
C TRP A 211 12.09 17.39 18.72
N VAL A 212 13.39 17.16 18.47
CA VAL A 212 14.51 17.61 19.32
C VAL A 212 14.74 19.11 19.19
N GLU A 213 14.45 19.68 18.01
CA GLU A 213 14.74 21.08 17.69
C GLU A 213 13.83 22.05 18.46
N ASP A 214 14.42 23.08 19.05
CA ASP A 214 13.74 24.02 19.94
C ASP A 214 12.56 24.74 19.26
N GLU A 215 12.67 25.02 17.96
CA GLU A 215 11.63 25.73 17.24
C GLU A 215 10.51 24.82 16.68
N THR A 216 10.56 23.51 16.96
CA THR A 216 9.43 22.59 16.81
C THR A 216 8.57 22.68 18.07
N GLN A 217 7.30 23.04 17.90
CA GLN A 217 6.36 23.15 19.01
C GLN A 217 5.67 21.80 19.24
N LEU A 218 5.66 21.36 20.50
CA LEU A 218 5.06 20.10 20.92
C LEU A 218 4.08 20.34 22.06
N TRP A 219 2.93 19.71 21.99
CA TRP A 219 1.94 19.69 23.07
C TRP A 219 1.60 18.25 23.43
N THR A 220 1.50 17.95 24.72
CA THR A 220 0.77 16.78 25.20
C THR A 220 -0.70 17.12 25.37
N PHE A 221 -1.56 16.13 25.26
CA PHE A 221 -2.97 16.21 25.64
C PHE A 221 -3.41 14.83 26.14
N GLU A 222 -4.54 14.79 26.84
CA GLU A 222 -5.16 13.55 27.28
C GLU A 222 -6.43 13.27 26.45
N GLY A 223 -6.82 12.01 26.39
CA GLY A 223 -8.00 11.56 25.65
C GLY A 223 -8.89 10.68 26.50
N LEU A 224 -10.18 11.03 26.57
CA LEU A 224 -11.22 10.17 27.13
C LEU A 224 -11.88 9.38 25.99
N GLU A 225 -11.72 8.06 26.02
CA GLU A 225 -12.30 7.12 25.06
C GLU A 225 -13.54 6.43 25.63
N PHE A 226 -14.60 6.31 24.82
CA PHE A 226 -15.76 5.46 25.07
C PHE A 226 -16.49 5.16 23.76
N GLY A 227 -17.22 4.05 23.69
CA GLY A 227 -17.92 3.65 22.47
C GLY A 227 -18.79 2.42 22.64
N GLY A 228 -19.40 1.99 21.53
CA GLY A 228 -20.28 0.84 21.46
C GLY A 228 -20.94 0.70 20.09
N PRO A 229 -21.93 -0.22 19.94
CA PRO A 229 -22.71 -0.36 18.72
C PRO A 229 -23.37 0.96 18.31
N ILE A 230 -23.54 1.18 17.00
CA ILE A 230 -24.21 2.39 16.50
C ILE A 230 -25.69 2.39 16.88
N GLU A 231 -26.09 3.42 17.62
CA GLU A 231 -27.49 3.69 17.98
C GLU A 231 -28.13 4.65 16.96
N ALA A 232 -28.56 4.13 15.80
CA ALA A 232 -29.08 4.97 14.71
C ALA A 232 -30.48 5.59 14.96
N GLY A 233 -31.13 5.35 16.10
CA GLY A 233 -32.45 5.93 16.43
C GLY A 233 -33.51 5.77 15.33
N ALA A 234 -34.28 6.83 15.05
CA ALA A 234 -35.28 6.91 13.97
C ALA A 234 -34.69 6.74 12.55
N ALA A 235 -33.36 6.84 12.40
CA ALA A 235 -32.69 6.56 11.13
C ALA A 235 -32.73 5.06 10.77
N LYS A 236 -33.15 4.17 11.69
CA LYS A 236 -33.52 2.77 11.39
C LYS A 236 -34.79 2.64 10.54
N GLU A 237 -35.68 3.63 10.54
CA GLU A 237 -36.95 3.59 9.79
C GLU A 237 -36.77 4.04 8.32
N GLY A 238 -35.67 4.72 8.00
CA GLY A 238 -35.24 4.95 6.61
C GLY A 238 -34.69 3.67 6.00
N ALA A 239 -34.94 3.43 4.71
CA ALA A 239 -34.45 2.24 4.04
C ALA A 239 -32.91 2.17 4.12
N LEU A 240 -32.40 1.30 4.99
CA LEU A 240 -30.97 0.95 5.11
C LEU A 240 -30.38 0.37 3.82
N VAL A 241 -31.24 0.06 2.84
CA VAL A 241 -30.87 -0.37 1.50
C VAL A 241 -30.96 0.85 0.57
N PRO A 242 -29.84 1.30 -0.03
CA PRO A 242 -29.89 2.32 -1.06
C PRO A 242 -30.85 1.90 -2.18
N GLY A 243 -31.71 2.82 -2.62
CA GLY A 243 -32.62 2.56 -3.73
C GLY A 243 -31.85 2.11 -4.98
N VAL A 244 -32.46 1.25 -5.80
CA VAL A 244 -31.86 0.79 -7.07
C VAL A 244 -31.75 2.00 -8.01
N PRO A 245 -30.52 2.51 -8.29
CA PRO A 245 -30.36 3.78 -8.99
C PRO A 245 -30.71 3.68 -10.48
N TYR A 246 -30.66 2.47 -11.05
CA TYR A 246 -30.92 2.21 -12.48
C TYR A 246 -31.88 1.02 -12.63
N PRO A 247 -33.21 1.24 -12.57
CA PRO A 247 -34.21 0.21 -12.83
C PRO A 247 -34.10 -0.39 -14.25
N GLY A 248 -34.72 -1.54 -14.47
CA GLY A 248 -34.62 -2.31 -15.72
C GLY A 248 -34.84 -1.49 -17.00
N GLU A 249 -35.91 -0.70 -17.07
CA GLU A 249 -36.17 0.14 -18.26
C GLU A 249 -35.06 1.16 -18.54
N ILE A 250 -34.45 1.74 -17.51
CA ILE A 250 -33.34 2.67 -17.66
C ILE A 250 -32.10 1.91 -18.12
N LEU A 251 -31.86 0.74 -17.54
CA LEU A 251 -30.72 -0.10 -17.88
C LEU A 251 -30.78 -0.57 -19.34
N ASP A 252 -31.96 -0.95 -19.82
CA ASP A 252 -32.19 -1.34 -21.22
C ASP A 252 -31.93 -0.17 -22.19
N ARG A 253 -32.36 1.05 -21.82
CA ARG A 253 -32.06 2.27 -22.60
C ARG A 253 -30.56 2.55 -22.64
N ILE A 254 -29.86 2.40 -21.51
CA ILE A 254 -28.41 2.57 -21.44
C ILE A 254 -27.72 1.54 -22.33
N ALA A 255 -28.10 0.26 -22.22
CA ALA A 255 -27.53 -0.82 -23.02
C ALA A 255 -27.73 -0.55 -24.51
N LYS A 256 -28.95 -0.20 -24.93
CA LYS A 256 -29.23 0.17 -26.33
C LYS A 256 -28.38 1.35 -26.79
N GLY A 257 -28.30 2.42 -26.01
CA GLY A 257 -27.48 3.59 -26.34
C GLY A 257 -25.99 3.26 -26.47
N CYS A 258 -25.48 2.35 -25.65
CA CYS A 258 -24.11 1.86 -25.75
C CYS A 258 -23.89 1.03 -27.02
N ALA A 259 -24.82 0.13 -27.36
CA ALA A 259 -24.76 -0.65 -28.60
C ALA A 259 -24.77 0.27 -29.84
N ASP A 260 -25.65 1.27 -29.87
CA ASP A 260 -25.71 2.27 -30.95
C ASP A 260 -24.40 3.07 -31.06
N ASN A 261 -23.84 3.52 -29.93
CA ASN A 261 -22.56 4.22 -29.91
C ASN A 261 -21.40 3.35 -30.39
N ILE A 262 -21.31 2.09 -29.95
CA ILE A 262 -20.30 1.14 -30.42
C ILE A 262 -20.41 0.95 -31.93
N PHE A 263 -21.63 0.77 -32.44
CA PHE A 263 -21.90 0.65 -33.86
C PHE A 263 -21.42 1.88 -34.66
N LEU A 264 -21.79 3.08 -34.22
CA LEU A 264 -21.39 4.33 -34.86
C LEU A 264 -19.87 4.52 -34.86
N LEU A 265 -19.22 4.33 -33.70
CA LEU A 265 -17.76 4.44 -33.56
C LEU A 265 -17.03 3.39 -34.40
N TYR A 266 -17.57 2.17 -34.48
CA TYR A 266 -17.05 1.13 -35.36
C TYR A 266 -17.07 1.56 -36.83
N ARG A 267 -18.13 2.23 -37.27
CA ARG A 267 -18.26 2.75 -38.64
C ARG A 267 -17.52 4.07 -38.89
N GLY A 268 -16.89 4.65 -37.87
CA GLY A 268 -16.24 5.97 -37.96
C GLY A 268 -17.22 7.13 -38.00
N ALA A 269 -18.47 6.92 -37.56
CA ALA A 269 -19.51 7.93 -37.45
C ALA A 269 -19.50 8.61 -36.07
N THR A 270 -20.23 9.73 -35.96
CA THR A 270 -20.36 10.50 -34.71
C THR A 270 -21.29 9.78 -33.74
N ALA A 271 -20.76 9.41 -32.58
CA ALA A 271 -21.52 8.86 -31.45
C ALA A 271 -21.91 9.95 -30.44
N SER A 272 -22.92 9.69 -29.61
CA SER A 272 -23.38 10.64 -28.59
C SER A 272 -22.72 10.37 -27.25
N TYR A 273 -22.16 11.40 -26.62
CA TYR A 273 -21.67 11.30 -25.24
C TYR A 273 -22.81 11.33 -24.20
N VAL A 274 -24.00 11.79 -24.61
CA VAL A 274 -25.21 11.87 -23.76
C VAL A 274 -26.23 10.84 -24.21
N LEU A 275 -26.70 10.02 -23.27
CA LEU A 275 -27.83 9.13 -23.47
C LEU A 275 -29.10 9.82 -22.94
N ASN A 276 -29.92 10.34 -23.85
CA ASN A 276 -31.13 11.07 -23.51
C ASN A 276 -32.09 10.22 -22.66
N GLY A 277 -32.60 10.81 -21.58
CA GLY A 277 -33.51 10.13 -20.65
C GLY A 277 -32.83 9.11 -19.73
N CYS A 278 -31.50 9.05 -19.71
CA CYS A 278 -30.73 8.27 -18.74
C CYS A 278 -30.13 9.20 -17.67
N PRO A 279 -30.20 8.85 -16.38
CA PRO A 279 -29.57 9.64 -15.32
C PRO A 279 -28.05 9.60 -15.45
N ASP A 280 -27.37 10.70 -15.13
CA ASP A 280 -25.91 10.74 -14.97
C ASP A 280 -25.60 10.84 -13.47
N GLY A 281 -25.01 9.78 -12.95
CA GLY A 281 -24.69 9.63 -11.53
C GLY A 281 -23.26 9.14 -11.36
N ASN A 282 -22.77 9.18 -10.13
CA ASN A 282 -21.45 8.66 -9.80
C ASN A 282 -21.54 7.18 -9.41
N VAL A 283 -20.81 6.33 -10.11
CA VAL A 283 -20.81 4.88 -9.95
C VAL A 283 -19.42 4.35 -9.59
N ALA A 284 -19.37 3.21 -8.92
CA ALA A 284 -18.14 2.55 -8.53
C ALA A 284 -17.54 1.72 -9.68
N GLY A 285 -18.38 1.21 -10.58
CA GLY A 285 -17.90 0.43 -11.72
C GLY A 285 -18.94 0.25 -12.81
N ILE A 286 -18.46 -0.05 -14.02
CA ILE A 286 -19.26 -0.30 -15.21
C ILE A 286 -18.59 -1.44 -15.98
N ALA A 287 -19.37 -2.41 -16.43
CA ALA A 287 -18.90 -3.44 -17.35
C ALA A 287 -19.90 -3.65 -18.49
N LEU A 288 -19.35 -3.77 -19.69
CA LEU A 288 -20.06 -4.09 -20.92
C LEU A 288 -19.61 -5.48 -21.37
N PHE A 289 -20.58 -6.37 -21.56
CA PHE A 289 -20.38 -7.73 -22.03
C PHE A 289 -21.01 -7.83 -23.41
N ILE A 290 -20.15 -7.97 -24.42
CA ILE A 290 -20.51 -7.92 -25.83
C ILE A 290 -20.38 -9.32 -26.40
N ASN A 291 -21.50 -9.91 -26.82
CA ASN A 291 -21.53 -11.24 -27.43
C ASN A 291 -22.02 -11.16 -28.88
N GLU A 292 -21.39 -11.93 -29.76
CA GLU A 292 -21.88 -12.14 -31.13
C GLU A 292 -22.86 -13.33 -31.15
N PRO A 293 -24.07 -13.18 -31.72
CA PRO A 293 -25.04 -14.26 -31.81
C PRO A 293 -24.44 -15.52 -32.44
N GLY A 294 -24.64 -16.66 -31.78
CA GLY A 294 -24.11 -17.95 -32.23
C GLY A 294 -22.64 -18.21 -31.87
N THR A 295 -21.99 -17.33 -31.09
CA THR A 295 -20.65 -17.57 -30.53
C THR A 295 -20.71 -17.70 -28.99
N PRO A 296 -19.83 -18.53 -28.40
CA PRO A 296 -19.68 -18.59 -26.95
C PRO A 296 -18.75 -17.47 -26.41
N GLU A 297 -18.06 -16.74 -27.28
CA GLU A 297 -17.09 -15.72 -26.89
C GLU A 297 -17.79 -14.44 -26.46
N THR A 298 -17.56 -14.01 -25.22
CA THR A 298 -17.99 -12.70 -24.73
C THR A 298 -16.78 -11.79 -24.61
N MET A 299 -16.79 -10.67 -25.33
CA MET A 299 -15.83 -9.59 -25.13
C MET A 299 -16.29 -8.74 -23.95
N GLU A 300 -15.39 -8.53 -22.98
CA GLU A 300 -15.65 -7.70 -21.82
C GLU A 300 -14.82 -6.42 -21.88
N VAL A 301 -15.46 -5.27 -21.70
CA VAL A 301 -14.79 -4.01 -21.39
C VAL A 301 -15.38 -3.40 -20.14
N SER A 302 -14.54 -2.98 -19.20
CA SER A 302 -15.00 -2.47 -17.92
C SER A 302 -14.05 -1.46 -17.33
N LYS A 303 -14.59 -0.67 -16.41
CA LYS A 303 -13.87 0.33 -15.64
C LYS A 303 -14.41 0.32 -14.22
N MET A 304 -13.52 0.45 -13.24
CA MET A 304 -13.88 0.49 -11.83
C MET A 304 -13.03 1.53 -11.10
N SER A 305 -13.63 2.22 -10.15
CA SER A 305 -12.97 3.13 -9.22
C SER A 305 -13.79 3.22 -7.95
N MET A 306 -13.22 2.76 -6.84
CA MET A 306 -13.88 2.81 -5.52
C MET A 306 -13.83 4.22 -4.92
N ARG A 307 -12.82 5.03 -5.30
CA ARG A 307 -12.71 6.45 -4.94
C ARG A 307 -11.67 7.19 -5.83
N PRO A 308 -12.00 8.38 -6.38
CA PRO A 308 -13.35 8.94 -6.47
C PRO A 308 -14.24 8.05 -7.35
N LEU A 309 -15.56 8.09 -7.10
CA LEU A 309 -16.53 7.46 -7.98
C LEU A 309 -16.51 8.14 -9.37
N MET A 310 -17.01 7.43 -10.39
CA MET A 310 -16.92 7.87 -11.78
C MET A 310 -18.27 8.35 -12.31
N PRO A 311 -18.31 9.44 -13.10
CA PRO A 311 -19.52 9.83 -13.82
C PRO A 311 -19.92 8.75 -14.83
N LEU A 312 -21.18 8.31 -14.80
CA LEU A 312 -21.69 7.18 -15.56
C LEU A 312 -21.57 7.39 -17.08
N GLN A 313 -22.15 8.47 -17.63
CA GLN A 313 -22.31 8.59 -19.08
C GLN A 313 -20.98 8.78 -19.81
N SER A 314 -20.10 9.64 -19.29
CA SER A 314 -18.76 9.82 -19.88
C SER A 314 -17.90 8.54 -19.78
N SER A 315 -18.07 7.76 -18.71
CA SER A 315 -17.38 6.48 -18.55
C SER A 315 -17.90 5.41 -19.52
N LEU A 316 -19.23 5.34 -19.71
CA LEU A 316 -19.83 4.49 -20.74
C LEU A 316 -19.34 4.85 -22.14
N PHE A 317 -19.26 6.15 -22.47
CA PHE A 317 -18.77 6.60 -23.78
C PHE A 317 -17.32 6.16 -24.02
N MET A 318 -16.44 6.30 -23.03
CA MET A 318 -15.06 5.80 -23.12
C MET A 318 -14.99 4.28 -23.30
N LEU A 319 -15.84 3.52 -22.59
CA LEU A 319 -15.92 2.07 -22.77
C LEU A 319 -16.41 1.69 -24.17
N CYS A 320 -17.40 2.41 -24.70
CA CYS A 320 -17.86 2.23 -26.08
C CYS A 320 -16.75 2.50 -27.11
N GLN A 321 -15.91 3.53 -26.88
CA GLN A 321 -14.73 3.79 -27.72
C GLN A 321 -13.73 2.64 -27.67
N GLY A 322 -13.42 2.14 -26.47
CA GLY A 322 -12.54 0.99 -26.29
C GLY A 322 -13.07 -0.28 -26.96
N ALA A 323 -14.36 -0.59 -26.76
CA ALA A 323 -15.02 -1.72 -27.41
C ALA A 323 -15.00 -1.62 -28.93
N ALA A 324 -15.34 -0.45 -29.50
CA ALA A 324 -15.31 -0.24 -30.94
C ALA A 324 -13.90 -0.40 -31.53
N ALA A 325 -12.86 0.11 -30.84
CA ALA A 325 -11.48 -0.07 -31.24
C ALA A 325 -11.05 -1.55 -31.20
N ALA A 326 -11.39 -2.27 -30.13
CA ALA A 326 -11.10 -3.70 -29.99
C ALA A 326 -11.79 -4.53 -31.09
N LEU A 327 -13.05 -4.24 -31.40
CA LEU A 327 -13.78 -4.91 -32.47
C LEU A 327 -13.14 -4.68 -33.85
N LYS A 328 -12.64 -3.46 -34.12
CA LYS A 328 -11.92 -3.16 -35.37
C LYS A 328 -10.65 -4.01 -35.51
N GLN A 329 -9.90 -4.17 -34.42
CA GLN A 329 -8.65 -4.93 -34.41
C GLN A 329 -8.89 -6.44 -34.65
N ARG A 330 -10.02 -6.98 -34.21
CA ARG A 330 -10.33 -8.42 -34.35
C ARG A 330 -10.64 -8.87 -35.80
N ALA A 331 -10.82 -7.95 -36.75
CA ALA A 331 -11.00 -8.19 -38.20
C ALA A 331 -12.06 -9.25 -38.61
N LYS A 332 -12.94 -9.71 -37.70
CA LYS A 332 -13.84 -10.86 -37.89
C LYS A 332 -15.19 -10.73 -37.17
N THR A 333 -15.85 -9.58 -37.20
CA THR A 333 -17.29 -9.60 -36.84
C THR A 333 -18.02 -10.32 -37.99
N ARG A 334 -18.49 -11.55 -37.77
CA ARG A 334 -19.11 -12.40 -38.81
C ARG A 334 -20.45 -11.84 -39.28
N HIS A 335 -21.18 -11.17 -38.39
CA HIS A 335 -22.52 -10.64 -38.65
C HIS A 335 -22.58 -9.09 -38.61
N GLY A 336 -21.43 -8.44 -38.45
CA GLY A 336 -21.33 -6.99 -38.29
C GLY A 336 -21.89 -6.47 -36.95
N PRO A 337 -21.50 -5.25 -36.51
CA PRO A 337 -21.79 -4.75 -35.17
C PRO A 337 -23.27 -4.51 -34.84
N GLN A 338 -24.18 -4.51 -35.82
CA GLN A 338 -25.63 -4.34 -35.59
C GLN A 338 -26.30 -5.56 -34.96
N SER A 339 -25.62 -6.71 -34.98
CA SER A 339 -26.13 -7.98 -34.45
C SER A 339 -25.65 -8.27 -33.02
N LEU A 340 -24.82 -7.40 -32.43
CA LEU A 340 -24.20 -7.67 -31.12
C LEU A 340 -25.22 -7.62 -29.99
N ASN A 341 -25.19 -8.63 -29.13
CA ASN A 341 -25.91 -8.64 -27.87
C ASN A 341 -25.05 -7.96 -26.80
N LEU A 342 -25.62 -6.96 -26.12
CA LEU A 342 -24.94 -6.22 -25.06
C LEU A 342 -25.62 -6.46 -23.71
N ALA A 343 -24.92 -7.12 -22.79
CA ALA A 343 -25.27 -7.07 -21.37
C ALA A 343 -24.44 -5.99 -20.67
N ILE A 344 -25.01 -5.36 -19.65
CA ILE A 344 -24.37 -4.29 -18.88
C ILE A 344 -24.46 -4.61 -17.39
N ALA A 345 -23.43 -4.24 -16.65
CA ALA A 345 -23.44 -4.15 -15.19
C ALA A 345 -23.03 -2.73 -14.77
N ILE A 346 -23.82 -2.14 -13.87
CA ILE A 346 -23.49 -0.87 -13.20
C ILE A 346 -23.36 -1.17 -11.71
N LEU A 347 -22.17 -0.88 -11.17
CA LEU A 347 -21.78 -1.14 -9.79
C LEU A 347 -21.78 0.16 -8.98
N PHE A 348 -22.36 0.15 -7.80
CA PHE A 348 -22.49 1.32 -6.93
C PHE A 348 -22.40 0.93 -5.45
N ASP A 349 -22.40 1.92 -4.55
CA ASP A 349 -22.50 1.72 -3.10
C ASP A 349 -21.51 0.66 -2.54
N PRO A 350 -20.20 0.90 -2.58
CA PRO A 350 -19.21 -0.05 -2.09
C PRO A 350 -19.32 -0.28 -0.57
N VAL A 351 -19.31 -1.56 -0.16
CA VAL A 351 -19.30 -2.01 1.24
C VAL A 351 -18.03 -2.79 1.51
N MET A 352 -17.41 -2.58 2.68
CA MET A 352 -16.23 -3.33 3.11
C MET A 352 -16.63 -4.51 4.00
N HIS A 353 -16.13 -5.70 3.69
CA HIS A 353 -16.43 -6.96 4.38
C HIS A 353 -15.19 -7.59 5.02
N GLY A 354 -14.11 -6.83 5.25
CA GLY A 354 -12.91 -7.36 5.87
C GLY A 354 -11.95 -7.98 4.85
N THR A 355 -11.47 -9.18 5.14
CA THR A 355 -10.43 -9.88 4.36
C THR A 355 -10.86 -11.30 4.02
N VAL A 356 -10.21 -11.95 3.06
CA VAL A 356 -10.53 -13.34 2.71
C VAL A 356 -10.34 -14.28 3.90
N ALA A 357 -9.32 -14.05 4.74
CA ALA A 357 -9.08 -14.84 5.96
C ALA A 357 -10.11 -14.59 7.08
N ALA A 358 -10.65 -13.37 7.16
CA ALA A 358 -11.60 -12.95 8.19
C ALA A 358 -12.70 -12.07 7.56
N PRO A 359 -13.66 -12.69 6.85
CA PRO A 359 -14.74 -11.97 6.19
C PRO A 359 -15.92 -11.72 7.14
N ASP A 360 -16.54 -10.55 7.02
CA ASP A 360 -17.82 -10.20 7.64
C ASP A 360 -18.90 -10.03 6.56
N LEU A 361 -19.51 -11.12 6.13
CA LEU A 361 -20.51 -11.12 5.04
C LEU A 361 -21.92 -10.71 5.51
N ARG A 362 -22.11 -10.29 6.76
CA ARG A 362 -23.43 -9.82 7.22
C ARG A 362 -23.90 -8.62 6.40
N GLY A 363 -25.17 -8.64 6.01
CA GLY A 363 -25.79 -7.63 5.14
C GLY A 363 -25.44 -7.74 3.65
N PHE A 364 -24.62 -8.72 3.24
CA PHE A 364 -24.43 -9.04 1.83
C PHE A 364 -25.59 -9.89 1.30
N ASP A 365 -26.14 -9.50 0.15
CA ASP A 365 -27.23 -10.19 -0.54
C ASP A 365 -26.77 -10.48 -1.99
N PRO A 366 -26.46 -11.75 -2.33
CA PRO A 366 -25.93 -12.12 -3.65
C PRO A 366 -26.94 -11.86 -4.78
N THR A 367 -28.23 -11.68 -4.45
CA THR A 367 -29.27 -11.35 -5.44
C THR A 367 -29.26 -9.88 -5.87
N LYS A 368 -28.56 -9.01 -5.12
CA LYS A 368 -28.54 -7.55 -5.32
C LYS A 368 -27.15 -6.95 -5.39
N ARG A 369 -26.12 -7.72 -5.05
CA ARG A 369 -24.75 -7.22 -4.90
C ARG A 369 -23.74 -8.17 -5.53
N ALA A 370 -22.78 -7.60 -6.25
CA ALA A 370 -21.58 -8.30 -6.68
C ALA A 370 -20.58 -8.36 -5.52
N LEU A 371 -19.82 -9.45 -5.43
CA LEU A 371 -18.71 -9.58 -4.48
C LEU A 371 -17.40 -9.31 -5.20
N LEU A 372 -16.51 -8.51 -4.59
CA LEU A 372 -15.19 -8.14 -5.11
C LEU A 372 -14.11 -8.59 -4.13
N VAL A 373 -13.11 -9.31 -4.63
CA VAL A 373 -11.88 -9.63 -3.91
C VAL A 373 -10.71 -8.92 -4.59
N ALA A 374 -9.83 -8.29 -3.80
CA ALA A 374 -8.66 -7.58 -4.31
C ALA A 374 -7.40 -7.82 -3.46
N GLU A 375 -6.31 -8.21 -4.11
CA GLU A 375 -4.97 -8.36 -3.54
C GLU A 375 -3.94 -7.71 -4.49
N GLY A 376 -3.35 -6.59 -4.07
CA GLY A 376 -2.37 -5.87 -4.89
C GLY A 376 -2.97 -5.39 -6.22
N GLN A 377 -2.39 -5.86 -7.34
CA GLN A 377 -2.91 -5.59 -8.69
C GLN A 377 -4.01 -6.58 -9.11
N ASN A 378 -4.12 -7.73 -8.45
CA ASN A 378 -5.09 -8.75 -8.80
C ASN A 378 -6.42 -8.45 -8.15
N ASN A 379 -7.49 -8.49 -8.94
CA ASN A 379 -8.85 -8.35 -8.43
C ASN A 379 -9.84 -9.09 -9.32
N ALA A 380 -10.91 -9.57 -8.69
CA ALA A 380 -12.03 -10.18 -9.39
C ALA A 380 -13.32 -9.79 -8.68
N TRP A 381 -14.31 -9.36 -9.46
CA TRP A 381 -15.67 -9.26 -8.96
C TRP A 381 -16.60 -10.21 -9.70
N LEU A 382 -17.49 -10.84 -8.95
CA LEU A 382 -18.43 -11.85 -9.41
C LEU A 382 -19.84 -11.47 -8.95
N TYR A 383 -20.82 -11.73 -9.81
CA TYR A 383 -22.24 -11.62 -9.51
C TYR A 383 -22.95 -12.87 -10.02
N ASP A 384 -23.46 -13.66 -9.08
CA ASP A 384 -24.26 -14.85 -9.36
C ASP A 384 -25.33 -14.98 -8.28
N PRO A 385 -26.61 -14.65 -8.59
CA PRO A 385 -27.68 -14.67 -7.60
C PRO A 385 -28.07 -16.08 -7.14
N GLU A 386 -27.60 -17.13 -7.83
CA GLU A 386 -27.87 -18.53 -7.46
C GLU A 386 -26.84 -19.08 -6.46
N LYS A 387 -25.76 -18.34 -6.18
CA LYS A 387 -24.71 -18.75 -5.25
C LYS A 387 -24.89 -18.14 -3.86
N THR A 388 -24.43 -18.88 -2.86
CA THR A 388 -24.27 -18.37 -1.49
C THR A 388 -23.15 -17.34 -1.41
N ALA A 389 -23.13 -16.56 -0.33
CA ALA A 389 -22.10 -15.55 -0.08
C ALA A 389 -20.70 -16.18 0.02
N GLU A 390 -20.62 -17.34 0.66
CA GLU A 390 -19.40 -18.09 0.88
C GLU A 390 -18.85 -18.67 -0.43
N GLN A 391 -19.72 -19.23 -1.27
CA GLN A 391 -19.33 -19.73 -2.60
C GLN A 391 -18.80 -18.60 -3.49
N LEU A 392 -19.48 -17.44 -3.51
CA LEU A 392 -19.00 -16.29 -4.26
C LEU A 392 -17.65 -15.78 -3.77
N LEU A 393 -17.41 -15.80 -2.46
CA LEU A 393 -16.12 -15.41 -1.88
C LEU A 393 -15.00 -16.36 -2.30
N GLU A 394 -15.23 -17.67 -2.22
CA GLU A 394 -14.27 -18.67 -2.65
C GLU A 394 -13.93 -18.50 -4.15
N ASP A 395 -14.95 -18.39 -5.00
CA ASP A 395 -14.78 -18.22 -6.44
C ASP A 395 -14.06 -16.92 -6.79
N ALA A 396 -14.40 -15.81 -6.13
CA ALA A 396 -13.78 -14.52 -6.36
C ALA A 396 -12.32 -14.51 -5.87
N ALA A 397 -12.01 -15.11 -4.73
CA ALA A 397 -10.65 -15.22 -4.23
C ALA A 397 -9.78 -16.08 -5.16
N LYS A 398 -10.33 -17.19 -5.67
CA LYS A 398 -9.66 -18.03 -6.66
C LYS A 398 -9.42 -17.27 -7.97
N ALA A 399 -10.44 -16.58 -8.49
CA ALA A 399 -10.33 -15.81 -9.73
C ALA A 399 -9.33 -14.65 -9.61
N ALA A 400 -9.25 -14.02 -8.44
CA ALA A 400 -8.27 -12.98 -8.13
C ALA A 400 -6.86 -13.52 -7.84
N LYS A 401 -6.62 -14.84 -7.95
CA LYS A 401 -5.31 -15.47 -7.63
C LYS A 401 -4.78 -15.03 -6.25
N VAL A 402 -5.63 -15.02 -5.22
CA VAL A 402 -5.25 -14.60 -3.85
C VAL A 402 -4.18 -15.54 -3.29
N THR A 403 -3.08 -14.95 -2.82
CA THR A 403 -1.95 -15.65 -2.21
C THR A 403 -1.78 -15.37 -0.72
N THR A 404 -2.33 -14.26 -0.23
CA THR A 404 -2.26 -13.79 1.16
C THR A 404 -3.66 -13.42 1.66
N PRO A 405 -4.48 -14.41 2.07
CA PRO A 405 -5.88 -14.18 2.46
C PRO A 405 -6.09 -13.11 3.53
N GLU A 406 -5.13 -12.88 4.43
CA GLU A 406 -5.17 -11.86 5.49
C GLU A 406 -4.98 -10.43 4.97
N ALA A 407 -4.38 -10.29 3.78
CA ALA A 407 -4.15 -9.01 3.11
C ALA A 407 -5.16 -8.75 1.97
N ALA A 408 -5.77 -9.80 1.43
CA ALA A 408 -6.77 -9.71 0.37
C ALA A 408 -8.08 -9.11 0.90
N GLY A 409 -8.42 -7.91 0.43
CA GLY A 409 -9.63 -7.19 0.86
C GLY A 409 -10.89 -7.75 0.20
N VAL A 410 -11.97 -7.85 0.97
CA VAL A 410 -13.30 -8.28 0.50
C VAL A 410 -14.26 -7.09 0.53
N PHE A 411 -14.93 -6.87 -0.60
CA PHE A 411 -15.88 -5.79 -0.80
C PHE A 411 -17.16 -6.33 -1.45
N SER A 412 -18.25 -5.61 -1.33
CA SER A 412 -19.42 -5.83 -2.18
C SER A 412 -19.91 -4.53 -2.80
N LEU A 413 -20.55 -4.65 -3.95
CA LEU A 413 -21.02 -3.53 -4.75
C LEU A 413 -22.49 -3.78 -5.08
N GLY A 414 -23.37 -2.83 -4.81
CA GLY A 414 -24.72 -2.85 -5.36
C GLY A 414 -24.64 -2.96 -6.88
N ILE A 415 -25.46 -3.81 -7.49
CA ILE A 415 -25.41 -4.07 -8.93
C ILE A 415 -26.78 -3.87 -9.59
N CYS A 416 -26.80 -3.13 -10.69
CA CYS A 416 -27.88 -3.16 -11.68
C CYS A 416 -27.33 -3.88 -12.92
N SER A 417 -27.93 -4.99 -13.33
CA SER A 417 -27.45 -5.72 -14.51
C SER A 417 -28.57 -6.31 -15.36
N SER A 418 -28.33 -6.36 -16.67
CA SER A 418 -29.16 -7.05 -17.65
C SER A 418 -28.72 -8.50 -17.91
N GLY A 419 -27.67 -8.98 -17.22
CA GLY A 419 -27.15 -10.35 -17.35
C GLY A 419 -26.82 -11.00 -16.01
N LYS A 420 -26.87 -12.34 -15.97
CA LYS A 420 -26.44 -13.16 -14.83
C LYS A 420 -26.14 -14.60 -15.31
N PRO A 421 -25.08 -15.26 -14.80
CA PRO A 421 -24.02 -14.71 -13.94
C PRO A 421 -23.08 -13.77 -14.73
N LEU A 422 -22.35 -12.91 -14.01
CA LEU A 422 -21.34 -12.01 -14.58
C LEU A 422 -20.07 -12.00 -13.73
N SER A 423 -18.93 -11.84 -14.38
CA SER A 423 -17.64 -11.70 -13.69
C SER A 423 -16.68 -10.83 -14.49
N VAL A 424 -15.87 -10.06 -13.78
CA VAL A 424 -14.70 -9.38 -14.34
C VAL A 424 -13.50 -9.79 -13.51
N VAL A 425 -12.47 -10.27 -14.20
CA VAL A 425 -11.20 -10.67 -13.61
C VAL A 425 -10.10 -9.78 -14.18
N ARG A 426 -9.25 -9.26 -13.30
CA ARG A 426 -8.10 -8.43 -13.61
C ARG A 426 -6.92 -8.99 -12.82
N THR A 427 -6.19 -9.90 -13.43
CA THR A 427 -4.95 -10.46 -12.88
C THR A 427 -3.76 -9.96 -13.67
N VAL A 428 -2.62 -9.85 -13.02
CA VAL A 428 -1.36 -9.69 -13.72
C VAL A 428 -1.04 -11.03 -14.38
N GLU A 429 -0.76 -10.97 -15.68
CA GLU A 429 -0.28 -12.12 -16.45
C GLU A 429 1.21 -11.94 -16.73
N PRO A 430 2.02 -12.99 -16.52
CA PRO A 430 3.45 -12.93 -16.75
C PRO A 430 3.75 -12.69 -18.24
N GLN A 431 4.83 -11.96 -18.52
CA GLN A 431 5.28 -11.69 -19.89
C GLN A 431 6.72 -12.13 -20.08
N ILE A 432 6.97 -13.03 -21.03
CA ILE A 432 8.34 -13.50 -21.31
C ILE A 432 9.26 -12.35 -21.75
N GLY A 433 8.76 -11.43 -22.59
CA GLY A 433 9.58 -10.33 -23.11
C GLY A 433 10.63 -10.79 -24.14
N PRO A 434 11.66 -9.96 -24.42
CA PRO A 434 12.71 -10.26 -25.40
C PRO A 434 13.72 -11.29 -24.90
N THR A 435 14.44 -11.96 -25.82
CA THR A 435 15.53 -12.90 -25.48
C THR A 435 16.64 -12.25 -24.64
N VAL A 436 17.06 -11.04 -24.99
CA VAL A 436 18.09 -10.27 -24.26
C VAL A 436 17.42 -9.20 -23.41
N ARG A 437 17.74 -9.18 -22.11
CA ARG A 437 17.31 -8.14 -21.18
C ARG A 437 18.22 -6.92 -21.37
N GLY A 438 17.70 -5.83 -21.93
CA GLY A 438 18.47 -4.59 -22.19
C GLY A 438 18.99 -3.90 -20.92
N ALA A 439 20.08 -3.12 -21.01
CA ALA A 439 20.72 -2.41 -19.87
C ALA A 439 19.95 -1.14 -19.44
N ASN A 440 18.80 -1.30 -18.81
CA ASN A 440 17.87 -0.20 -18.51
C ASN A 440 18.30 0.72 -17.36
N GLN A 441 19.34 0.37 -16.61
CA GLN A 441 19.82 1.15 -15.45
C GLN A 441 21.19 1.80 -15.69
N ALA A 442 21.82 1.52 -16.83
CA ALA A 442 23.02 2.20 -17.31
C ALA A 442 22.80 3.72 -17.42
N GLY A 443 23.79 4.50 -17.01
CA GLY A 443 23.74 5.97 -16.93
C GLY A 443 23.04 6.50 -15.67
N ARG A 444 22.40 5.63 -14.87
CA ARG A 444 21.75 6.02 -13.61
C ARG A 444 22.41 5.39 -12.39
N PHE A 445 22.60 4.07 -12.41
CA PHE A 445 23.19 3.34 -11.27
C PHE A 445 24.67 3.03 -11.49
N TYR A 446 25.12 2.99 -12.73
CA TYR A 446 26.51 2.82 -13.15
C TYR A 446 26.70 3.50 -14.51
N PRO A 447 27.94 3.81 -14.94
CA PRO A 447 28.18 4.47 -16.22
C PRO A 447 27.59 3.75 -17.43
N ALA A 448 27.01 4.50 -18.37
CA ALA A 448 26.54 3.96 -19.65
C ALA A 448 27.65 3.79 -20.67
N ASP A 449 28.74 4.55 -20.53
CA ASP A 449 29.92 4.42 -21.35
C ASP A 449 30.77 3.22 -20.91
N LYS A 450 31.26 2.45 -21.88
CA LYS A 450 32.02 1.21 -21.64
C LYS A 450 33.34 1.48 -20.93
N ASP A 451 34.06 2.52 -21.33
CA ASP A 451 35.40 2.81 -20.81
C ASP A 451 35.29 3.40 -19.40
N GLU A 452 34.31 4.29 -19.16
CA GLU A 452 33.99 4.81 -17.84
C GLU A 452 33.55 3.71 -16.86
N LEU A 453 32.74 2.74 -17.32
CA LEU A 453 32.35 1.59 -16.50
C LEU A 453 33.56 0.73 -16.16
N ASN A 454 34.43 0.44 -17.12
CA ASN A 454 35.64 -0.33 -16.85
C ASN A 454 36.57 0.36 -15.84
N ALA A 455 36.80 1.66 -15.98
CA ALA A 455 37.60 2.43 -15.03
C ALA A 455 36.97 2.46 -13.63
N THR A 456 35.63 2.55 -13.55
CA THR A 456 34.91 2.45 -12.28
C THR A 456 35.15 1.08 -11.63
N LEU A 457 35.00 0.00 -12.39
CA LEU A 457 35.22 -1.35 -11.90
C LEU A 457 36.68 -1.56 -11.46
N ASP A 458 37.66 -1.08 -12.22
CA ASP A 458 39.08 -1.17 -11.85
C ASP A 458 39.32 -0.58 -10.46
N LYS A 459 38.79 0.62 -10.21
CA LYS A 459 38.86 1.29 -8.91
C LYS A 459 38.15 0.52 -7.79
N LEU A 460 37.01 -0.11 -8.07
CA LEU A 460 36.29 -0.92 -7.07
C LEU A 460 37.06 -2.19 -6.68
N PHE A 461 37.82 -2.75 -7.63
CA PHE A 461 38.65 -3.94 -7.44
C PHE A 461 40.13 -3.62 -7.09
N GLU A 462 40.48 -2.36 -6.84
CA GLU A 462 41.80 -1.98 -6.33
C GLU A 462 42.03 -2.47 -4.89
N GLY A 463 43.30 -2.72 -4.57
CA GLY A 463 43.74 -3.18 -3.26
C GLY A 463 43.70 -4.71 -3.08
N ASP A 464 44.31 -5.13 -1.96
CA ASP A 464 44.41 -6.54 -1.58
C ASP A 464 43.06 -7.07 -1.06
N ALA A 465 42.74 -8.31 -1.41
CA ALA A 465 41.58 -9.02 -0.90
C ALA A 465 42.03 -10.37 -0.29
N PRO A 466 41.35 -10.86 0.76
CA PRO A 466 41.54 -12.22 1.24
C PRO A 466 41.33 -13.23 0.10
N PRO A 467 41.97 -14.42 0.16
CA PRO A 467 41.73 -15.48 -0.81
C PRO A 467 40.24 -15.81 -0.95
N ALA A 468 39.79 -16.05 -2.17
CA ALA A 468 38.42 -16.46 -2.45
C ALA A 468 38.17 -17.89 -1.91
N GLU A 469 37.11 -18.05 -1.11
CA GLU A 469 36.71 -19.33 -0.51
C GLU A 469 35.37 -19.81 -1.06
N ALA A 470 35.08 -21.10 -0.91
CA ALA A 470 33.78 -21.65 -1.26
C ALA A 470 32.72 -21.22 -0.24
N TRP A 471 31.82 -20.32 -0.65
CA TRP A 471 30.66 -19.87 0.10
C TRP A 471 29.40 -20.12 -0.70
N PRO A 472 28.32 -20.67 -0.11
CA PRO A 472 27.09 -20.91 -0.83
C PRO A 472 26.24 -19.64 -1.03
N ALA A 473 26.46 -18.59 -0.22
CA ALA A 473 25.78 -17.32 -0.40
C ALA A 473 26.64 -16.09 -0.03
N VAL A 474 26.37 -15.00 -0.74
CA VAL A 474 26.89 -13.65 -0.45
C VAL A 474 25.74 -12.65 -0.50
N MET A 475 25.64 -11.80 0.53
CA MET A 475 24.79 -10.62 0.53
C MET A 475 25.62 -9.41 0.13
N MET A 476 25.10 -8.60 -0.80
CA MET A 476 25.73 -7.36 -1.25
C MET A 476 24.69 -6.28 -1.60
N PRO A 477 25.08 -4.99 -1.53
CA PRO A 477 24.18 -3.87 -1.81
C PRO A 477 23.99 -3.61 -3.32
N HIS A 478 22.86 -2.99 -3.67
CA HIS A 478 22.47 -2.68 -5.05
C HIS A 478 22.16 -1.20 -5.30
N ALA A 479 22.52 -0.30 -4.38
CA ALA A 479 22.63 1.12 -4.71
C ALA A 479 23.65 1.36 -5.84
N GLY A 480 23.63 2.56 -6.43
CA GLY A 480 24.55 2.89 -7.53
C GLY A 480 26.02 2.69 -7.15
N LEU A 481 26.84 2.21 -8.10
CA LEU A 481 28.21 1.74 -7.86
C LEU A 481 29.12 2.79 -7.19
N GLN A 482 28.84 4.08 -7.40
CA GLN A 482 29.55 5.19 -6.75
C GLN A 482 29.38 5.23 -5.22
N TYR A 483 28.28 4.68 -4.69
CA TYR A 483 27.97 4.69 -3.26
C TYR A 483 28.32 3.36 -2.59
N SER A 484 27.82 2.25 -3.15
CA SER A 484 27.88 0.93 -2.50
C SER A 484 28.80 -0.07 -3.20
N GLY A 485 29.31 0.27 -4.39
CA GLY A 485 30.05 -0.65 -5.24
C GLY A 485 31.30 -1.24 -4.57
N LYS A 486 31.95 -0.49 -3.67
CA LYS A 486 33.14 -0.99 -2.95
C LYS A 486 32.77 -2.08 -1.95
N VAL A 487 31.69 -1.90 -1.21
CA VAL A 487 31.18 -2.92 -0.26
C VAL A 487 30.76 -4.18 -1.02
N ALA A 488 30.09 -4.03 -2.16
CA ALA A 488 29.69 -5.15 -3.01
C ALA A 488 30.91 -5.90 -3.59
N ALA A 489 31.86 -5.18 -4.17
CA ALA A 489 33.08 -5.76 -4.73
C ALA A 489 33.90 -6.51 -3.66
N ASP A 490 34.07 -5.93 -2.46
CA ASP A 490 34.82 -6.55 -1.37
C ASP A 490 34.17 -7.82 -0.83
N ALA A 491 32.85 -7.88 -0.81
CA ALA A 491 32.12 -9.10 -0.46
C ALA A 491 32.33 -10.19 -1.51
N LEU A 492 32.14 -9.83 -2.79
CA LEU A 492 32.16 -10.78 -3.90
C LEU A 492 33.56 -11.37 -4.16
N ARG A 493 34.64 -10.58 -4.02
CA ARG A 493 36.03 -11.06 -4.19
C ARG A 493 36.44 -12.18 -3.23
N ARG A 494 35.75 -12.31 -2.10
CA ARG A 494 36.02 -13.34 -1.08
C ARG A 494 35.36 -14.69 -1.41
N VAL A 495 34.61 -14.76 -2.50
CA VAL A 495 33.84 -15.95 -2.88
C VAL A 495 34.38 -16.56 -4.16
N LYS A 496 34.59 -17.87 -4.16
CA LYS A 496 34.83 -18.65 -5.37
C LYS A 496 33.50 -18.81 -6.12
N ILE A 497 33.33 -18.07 -7.20
CA ILE A 497 32.08 -18.04 -7.98
C ILE A 497 31.98 -19.31 -8.86
N PRO A 498 30.93 -20.14 -8.71
CA PRO A 498 30.69 -21.29 -9.57
C PRO A 498 30.10 -20.88 -10.92
N SER A 499 29.85 -21.84 -11.81
CA SER A 499 29.30 -21.57 -13.15
C SER A 499 27.87 -21.03 -13.16
N THR A 500 27.14 -21.16 -12.05
CA THR A 500 25.74 -20.73 -11.93
C THR A 500 25.57 -19.86 -10.70
N VAL A 501 25.05 -18.66 -10.90
CA VAL A 501 24.76 -17.67 -9.85
C VAL A 501 23.26 -17.41 -9.86
N ILE A 502 22.61 -17.54 -8.70
CA ILE A 502 21.20 -17.20 -8.52
C ILE A 502 21.12 -15.91 -7.71
N VAL A 503 20.69 -14.83 -8.35
CA VAL A 503 20.55 -13.52 -7.70
C VAL A 503 19.10 -13.36 -7.26
N LEU A 504 18.86 -13.31 -5.95
CA LEU A 504 17.55 -13.01 -5.38
C LEU A 504 17.52 -11.54 -4.94
N CYS A 505 16.52 -10.80 -5.41
CA CYS A 505 16.38 -9.39 -5.12
C CYS A 505 14.96 -9.02 -4.68
N PRO A 506 14.78 -7.90 -3.96
CA PRO A 506 13.44 -7.35 -3.77
C PRO A 506 12.88 -6.82 -5.10
N LYS A 507 11.56 -6.86 -5.23
CA LYS A 507 10.83 -6.23 -6.33
C LYS A 507 10.40 -4.80 -5.94
N HIS A 508 11.01 -3.80 -6.55
CA HIS A 508 10.75 -2.38 -6.34
C HIS A 508 9.72 -1.81 -7.32
N THR A 509 9.53 -2.45 -8.47
CA THR A 509 8.59 -1.99 -9.50
C THR A 509 7.21 -2.66 -9.34
N PRO A 510 6.12 -2.00 -9.76
CA PRO A 510 4.79 -2.64 -9.77
C PRO A 510 4.56 -3.53 -11.01
N LEU A 511 5.54 -3.64 -11.92
CA LEU A 511 5.38 -4.36 -13.18
C LEU A 511 5.47 -5.87 -12.96
N GLY A 512 4.70 -6.64 -13.73
CA GLY A 512 4.75 -8.10 -13.67
C GLY A 512 4.24 -8.72 -12.36
N VAL A 513 4.31 -10.04 -12.26
CA VAL A 513 3.85 -10.83 -11.12
C VAL A 513 4.64 -10.54 -9.85
N GLU A 514 4.13 -10.92 -8.67
CA GLU A 514 4.81 -10.63 -7.41
C GLU A 514 6.16 -11.34 -7.30
N TRP A 515 6.22 -12.62 -7.68
CA TRP A 515 7.45 -13.42 -7.63
C TRP A 515 7.78 -13.92 -9.02
N ALA A 516 8.90 -13.42 -9.55
CA ALA A 516 9.29 -13.66 -10.93
C ALA A 516 10.69 -14.24 -10.99
N VAL A 517 10.90 -15.15 -11.95
CA VAL A 517 12.22 -15.56 -12.42
C VAL A 517 12.43 -15.04 -13.84
N ALA A 518 13.62 -14.52 -14.11
CA ALA A 518 13.94 -13.89 -15.37
C ALA A 518 13.93 -14.94 -16.50
N PRO A 519 13.11 -14.75 -17.56
CA PRO A 519 13.04 -15.68 -18.68
C PRO A 519 14.11 -15.41 -19.76
N ASN A 520 14.82 -14.30 -19.65
CA ASN A 520 15.80 -13.85 -20.65
C ASN A 520 17.01 -14.78 -20.72
N GLU A 521 17.54 -15.01 -21.91
CA GLU A 521 18.74 -15.84 -22.13
C GLU A 521 20.04 -15.10 -21.81
N GLU A 522 20.02 -13.77 -21.90
CA GLU A 522 21.18 -12.91 -21.62
C GLU A 522 20.75 -11.58 -21.00
N TRP A 523 21.67 -10.98 -20.25
CA TRP A 523 21.59 -9.61 -19.73
C TRP A 523 22.58 -8.73 -20.46
N ALA A 524 22.12 -7.68 -21.13
CA ALA A 524 23.01 -6.72 -21.78
C ALA A 524 23.63 -5.77 -20.75
N LEU A 525 24.93 -5.48 -20.91
CA LEU A 525 25.65 -4.41 -20.21
C LEU A 525 26.49 -3.62 -21.23
N PRO A 526 26.93 -2.38 -20.88
CA PRO A 526 27.86 -1.62 -21.74
C PRO A 526 29.17 -2.37 -22.07
N THR A 527 29.61 -3.26 -21.19
CA THR A 527 30.84 -4.05 -21.32
C THR A 527 30.68 -5.37 -22.10
N GLY A 528 29.44 -5.78 -22.42
CA GLY A 528 29.10 -7.05 -23.05
C GLY A 528 27.98 -7.77 -22.32
N ASN A 529 27.48 -8.87 -22.87
CA ASN A 529 26.36 -9.60 -22.29
C ASN A 529 26.81 -10.54 -21.15
N VAL A 530 25.91 -10.82 -20.21
CA VAL A 530 26.05 -11.85 -19.17
C VAL A 530 25.06 -12.98 -19.50
N PRO A 531 25.51 -14.24 -19.61
CA PRO A 531 24.60 -15.34 -19.95
C PRO A 531 23.66 -15.66 -18.78
N SER A 532 22.48 -16.20 -19.08
CA SER A 532 21.54 -16.77 -18.11
C SER A 532 21.49 -18.30 -18.18
N ASP A 533 20.72 -18.94 -17.28
CA ASP A 533 20.30 -20.35 -17.41
C ASP A 533 18.76 -20.47 -17.54
N PRO A 534 18.23 -20.38 -18.77
CA PRO A 534 16.79 -20.50 -19.04
C PRO A 534 16.21 -21.88 -18.66
N ALA A 535 17.03 -22.93 -18.68
CA ALA A 535 16.58 -24.28 -18.33
C ALA A 535 16.32 -24.37 -16.83
N LEU A 536 17.23 -23.84 -16.01
CA LEU A 536 17.03 -23.70 -14.57
C LEU A 536 15.84 -22.77 -14.27
N ALA A 537 15.78 -21.59 -14.90
CA ALA A 537 14.67 -20.65 -14.72
C ALA A 537 13.30 -21.30 -14.98
N LYS A 538 13.17 -22.06 -16.08
CA LYS A 538 11.94 -22.79 -16.42
C LYS A 538 11.62 -23.91 -15.43
N GLU A 539 12.62 -24.66 -14.98
CA GLU A 539 12.42 -25.73 -13.99
C GLU A 539 11.96 -25.15 -12.64
N LEU A 540 12.54 -24.02 -12.20
CA LEU A 540 12.09 -23.28 -11.02
C LEU A 540 10.62 -22.84 -11.15
N ALA A 541 10.26 -22.15 -12.24
CA ALA A 541 8.90 -21.67 -12.44
C ALA A 541 7.86 -22.80 -12.58
N THR A 542 8.27 -23.97 -13.09
CA THR A 542 7.37 -25.13 -13.23
C THR A 542 7.18 -25.88 -11.91
N THR A 543 8.19 -25.86 -11.03
CA THR A 543 8.20 -26.65 -9.79
C THR A 543 7.67 -25.85 -8.60
N ILE A 544 7.91 -24.55 -8.57
CA ILE A 544 7.62 -23.69 -7.42
C ILE A 544 6.32 -22.95 -7.66
N ASP A 545 5.30 -23.27 -6.85
CA ASP A 545 4.00 -22.60 -6.92
C ASP A 545 4.13 -21.09 -6.66
N GLY A 546 3.53 -20.30 -7.54
CA GLY A 546 3.53 -18.84 -7.49
C GLY A 546 4.84 -18.15 -7.91
N LEU A 547 5.85 -18.87 -8.43
CA LEU A 547 7.02 -18.30 -9.10
C LEU A 547 6.84 -18.42 -10.62
N GLU A 548 6.80 -17.31 -11.35
CA GLU A 548 6.48 -17.34 -12.79
C GLU A 548 7.63 -16.76 -13.64
N LEU A 549 7.73 -17.22 -14.89
CA LEU A 549 8.65 -16.65 -15.89
C LEU A 549 8.11 -15.31 -16.37
N ASP A 550 8.68 -14.20 -15.89
CA ASP A 550 8.13 -12.87 -16.18
C ASP A 550 9.20 -11.78 -16.36
N GLY A 551 9.56 -11.53 -17.61
CA GLY A 551 10.46 -10.45 -18.02
C GLY A 551 9.90 -9.04 -17.76
N ALA A 552 8.58 -8.85 -17.62
CA ALA A 552 8.03 -7.53 -17.27
C ALA A 552 8.43 -7.12 -15.84
N ALA A 553 8.48 -8.08 -14.91
CA ALA A 553 8.95 -7.84 -13.55
C ALA A 553 10.43 -7.43 -13.48
N HIS A 554 11.24 -7.89 -14.44
CA HIS A 554 12.68 -7.59 -14.52
C HIS A 554 13.03 -6.39 -15.41
N HIS A 555 12.07 -5.88 -16.19
CA HIS A 555 12.34 -4.87 -17.21
C HIS A 555 12.93 -3.58 -16.62
N MET A 556 12.27 -3.01 -15.60
CA MET A 556 12.74 -1.79 -14.91
C MET A 556 13.26 -2.07 -13.49
N GLU A 557 13.38 -3.35 -13.12
CA GLU A 557 13.99 -3.71 -11.83
C GLU A 557 15.50 -3.55 -11.92
N HIS A 558 16.08 -2.96 -10.88
CA HIS A 558 17.48 -2.54 -10.88
C HIS A 558 18.38 -3.41 -10.03
N ALA A 559 17.84 -4.02 -8.97
CA ALA A 559 18.64 -4.65 -7.94
C ALA A 559 19.59 -5.74 -8.49
N ILE A 560 19.10 -6.60 -9.39
CA ILE A 560 19.94 -7.60 -10.08
C ILE A 560 20.94 -6.93 -11.03
N GLU A 561 20.49 -6.01 -11.89
CA GLU A 561 21.31 -5.43 -12.96
C GLU A 561 22.55 -4.70 -12.43
N VAL A 562 22.41 -3.98 -11.31
CA VAL A 562 23.51 -3.18 -10.72
C VAL A 562 24.67 -4.06 -10.27
N GLU A 563 24.41 -5.32 -9.93
CA GLU A 563 25.41 -6.29 -9.48
C GLU A 563 26.08 -7.02 -10.65
N LEU A 564 25.47 -7.05 -11.83
CA LEU A 564 25.97 -7.77 -13.00
C LEU A 564 27.36 -7.29 -13.49
N PRO A 565 27.68 -5.98 -13.52
CA PRO A 565 29.04 -5.54 -13.87
C PRO A 565 30.13 -6.13 -12.96
N LEU A 566 29.84 -6.30 -11.67
CA LEU A 566 30.78 -6.88 -10.70
C LEU A 566 30.93 -8.39 -10.92
N LEU A 567 29.82 -9.09 -11.15
CA LEU A 567 29.81 -10.53 -11.45
C LEU A 567 30.52 -10.82 -12.77
N GLN A 568 30.22 -10.08 -13.84
CA GLN A 568 30.85 -10.24 -15.16
C GLN A 568 32.37 -10.03 -15.08
N ARG A 569 32.83 -9.10 -14.24
CA ARG A 569 34.27 -8.84 -14.07
C ARG A 569 35.02 -10.01 -13.43
N LEU A 570 34.40 -10.70 -12.46
CA LEU A 570 35.04 -11.79 -11.71
C LEU A 570 34.79 -13.17 -12.33
N ALA A 571 33.65 -13.36 -12.99
CA ALA A 571 33.23 -14.64 -13.56
C ALA A 571 32.46 -14.41 -14.88
N PRO A 572 33.14 -14.04 -15.97
CA PRO A 572 32.49 -13.67 -17.24
C PRO A 572 31.68 -14.80 -17.89
N GLU A 573 32.03 -16.06 -17.59
CA GLU A 573 31.34 -17.26 -18.11
C GLU A 573 30.22 -17.77 -17.18
N ALA A 574 30.04 -17.17 -16.01
CA ALA A 574 29.01 -17.60 -15.07
C ALA A 574 27.62 -17.21 -15.58
N LYS A 575 26.69 -18.15 -15.51
CA LYS A 575 25.28 -17.96 -15.86
C LYS A 575 24.53 -17.36 -14.69
N VAL A 576 23.76 -16.30 -14.93
CA VAL A 576 22.97 -15.61 -13.90
C VAL A 576 21.48 -15.90 -14.05
N VAL A 577 20.87 -16.45 -13.01
CA VAL A 577 19.41 -16.58 -12.88
C VAL A 577 18.91 -15.54 -11.89
N GLY A 578 18.15 -14.56 -12.38
CA GLY A 578 17.58 -13.50 -11.55
C GLY A 578 16.19 -13.86 -11.02
N ILE A 579 15.95 -13.70 -9.73
CA ILE A 579 14.65 -13.92 -9.07
C ILE A 579 14.26 -12.63 -8.34
N ALA A 580 13.15 -12.02 -8.73
CA ALA A 580 12.59 -10.83 -8.09
C ALA A 580 11.44 -11.22 -7.15
N ILE A 581 11.53 -10.79 -5.89
CA ILE A 581 10.58 -11.17 -4.82
C ILE A 581 9.86 -9.93 -4.30
N GLY A 582 8.56 -9.86 -4.58
CA GLY A 582 7.62 -8.87 -4.04
C GLY A 582 7.15 -9.19 -2.61
N ALA A 583 5.90 -8.84 -2.32
CA ALA A 583 5.31 -9.09 -1.00
C ALA A 583 5.10 -10.59 -0.75
N GLY A 584 5.10 -10.98 0.53
CA GLY A 584 4.89 -12.37 0.94
C GLY A 584 5.01 -12.55 2.45
N THR A 585 4.26 -13.50 2.99
CA THR A 585 4.35 -13.97 4.37
C THR A 585 5.54 -14.91 4.53
N TYR A 586 6.03 -15.10 5.76
CA TYR A 586 7.12 -16.05 6.04
C TYR A 586 6.79 -17.46 5.53
N ALA A 587 5.59 -17.97 5.80
CA ALA A 587 5.14 -19.29 5.33
C ALA A 587 5.20 -19.44 3.81
N ARG A 588 4.93 -18.38 3.05
CA ARG A 588 5.07 -18.40 1.59
C ARG A 588 6.55 -18.46 1.21
N LEU A 589 7.40 -17.65 1.85
CA LEU A 589 8.85 -17.61 1.58
C LEU A 589 9.52 -18.97 1.88
N GLU A 590 9.07 -19.66 2.94
CA GLU A 590 9.52 -21.00 3.29
C GLU A 590 9.20 -22.02 2.18
N LYS A 591 8.01 -21.95 1.56
CA LYS A 591 7.64 -22.81 0.41
C LYS A 591 8.48 -22.52 -0.83
N LEU A 592 8.81 -21.25 -1.09
CA LEU A 592 9.74 -20.87 -2.16
C LEU A 592 11.13 -21.47 -1.91
N ALA A 593 11.65 -21.36 -0.67
CA ALA A 593 12.92 -21.95 -0.28
C ALA A 593 12.94 -23.48 -0.38
N GLU A 594 11.83 -24.14 -0.03
CA GLU A 594 11.65 -25.59 -0.22
C GLU A 594 11.78 -25.99 -1.69
N GLY A 595 11.06 -25.27 -2.56
CA GLY A 595 11.10 -25.51 -3.99
C GLY A 595 12.49 -25.29 -4.60
N LEU A 596 13.18 -24.22 -4.18
CA LEU A 596 14.57 -23.96 -4.58
C LEU A 596 15.49 -25.10 -4.14
N ALA A 597 15.41 -25.50 -2.87
CA ALA A 597 16.23 -26.57 -2.31
C ALA A 597 16.02 -27.90 -3.07
N TYR A 598 14.76 -28.22 -3.39
CA TYR A 598 14.39 -29.43 -4.12
C TYR A 598 14.93 -29.45 -5.56
N VAL A 599 14.73 -28.38 -6.33
CA VAL A 599 15.17 -28.31 -7.74
C VAL A 599 16.69 -28.46 -7.83
N LEU A 600 17.43 -27.73 -6.99
CA LEU A 600 18.88 -27.70 -7.06
C LEU A 600 19.51 -28.99 -6.50
N ASP A 601 18.93 -29.62 -5.47
CA ASP A 601 19.40 -30.95 -5.02
C ASP A 601 19.17 -32.02 -6.10
N LYS A 602 18.04 -31.97 -6.80
CA LYS A 602 17.75 -32.88 -7.92
C LYS A 602 18.75 -32.72 -9.07
N ARG A 603 19.15 -31.48 -9.37
CA ARG A 603 20.11 -31.17 -10.44
C ARG A 603 21.57 -31.43 -10.03
N LYS A 604 21.85 -31.46 -8.72
CA LYS A 604 23.21 -31.47 -8.15
C LYS A 604 24.03 -30.27 -8.61
N ASP A 605 23.36 -29.14 -8.81
CA ASP A 605 24.00 -27.89 -9.21
C ASP A 605 24.74 -27.29 -8.01
N ASP A 606 26.02 -26.98 -8.19
CA ASP A 606 26.75 -26.11 -7.25
C ASP A 606 26.51 -24.65 -7.67
N VAL A 607 25.79 -23.91 -6.84
CA VAL A 607 25.38 -22.53 -7.13
C VAL A 607 25.89 -21.58 -6.06
N LEU A 608 26.09 -20.32 -6.46
CA LEU A 608 26.22 -19.20 -5.53
C LEU A 608 24.89 -18.46 -5.48
N PHE A 609 24.33 -18.32 -4.29
CA PHE A 609 23.25 -17.36 -4.06
C PHE A 609 23.82 -15.96 -3.83
N VAL A 610 23.31 -14.99 -4.58
CA VAL A 610 23.52 -13.56 -4.29
C VAL A 610 22.24 -13.01 -3.68
N ILE A 611 22.33 -12.54 -2.44
CA ILE A 611 21.26 -11.80 -1.76
C ILE A 611 21.48 -10.33 -2.06
N SER A 612 20.67 -9.79 -2.96
CA SER A 612 20.74 -8.38 -3.32
C SER A 612 19.98 -7.53 -2.31
N SER A 613 20.69 -6.75 -1.48
CA SER A 613 20.08 -5.96 -0.41
C SER A 613 20.89 -4.72 -0.03
N ASP A 614 20.24 -3.56 -0.11
CA ASP A 614 20.56 -2.42 0.75
C ASP A 614 19.93 -2.62 2.15
N MET A 615 20.43 -1.88 3.14
CA MET A 615 19.99 -1.97 4.54
C MET A 615 18.89 -0.93 4.83
N ASN A 616 18.87 -0.31 6.01
CA ASN A 616 17.88 0.68 6.35
C ASN A 616 18.02 1.95 5.49
N HIS A 617 16.89 2.56 5.19
CA HIS A 617 16.73 3.74 4.36
C HIS A 617 16.21 4.93 5.16
N PHE A 618 16.77 6.10 4.86
CA PHE A 618 16.22 7.42 5.14
C PHE A 618 16.08 7.78 6.63
N ALA A 619 16.94 7.19 7.48
CA ALA A 619 17.21 7.66 8.84
C ALA A 619 18.47 8.53 8.88
N THR A 620 18.73 9.18 10.02
CA THR A 620 20.03 9.81 10.28
C THR A 620 21.14 8.76 10.30
N ASP A 621 22.40 9.12 10.04
CA ASP A 621 23.52 8.17 10.01
C ASP A 621 23.63 7.33 11.30
N GLU A 622 23.47 7.97 12.47
CA GLU A 622 23.50 7.30 13.78
C GLU A 622 22.36 6.28 13.94
N GLU A 623 21.12 6.69 13.66
CA GLU A 623 19.96 5.83 13.75
C GLU A 623 20.02 4.69 12.72
N ASN A 624 20.52 4.98 11.51
CA ASN A 624 20.66 3.98 10.44
C ASN A 624 21.64 2.89 10.85
N ARG A 625 22.81 3.26 11.39
CA ARG A 625 23.80 2.30 11.90
C ARG A 625 23.24 1.44 13.01
N LEU A 626 22.47 2.02 13.93
CA LEU A 626 21.81 1.27 15.00
C LEU A 626 20.81 0.24 14.45
N LEU A 627 19.95 0.64 13.51
CA LEU A 627 18.96 -0.25 12.92
C LEU A 627 19.61 -1.34 12.06
N ASP A 628 20.63 -0.98 11.28
CA ASP A 628 21.39 -1.92 10.45
C ASP A 628 22.13 -2.95 11.30
N GLU A 629 22.74 -2.53 12.40
CA GLU A 629 23.38 -3.44 13.35
C GLU A 629 22.39 -4.48 13.88
N GLN A 630 21.16 -4.05 14.21
CA GLN A 630 20.12 -4.96 14.67
C GLN A 630 19.68 -5.95 13.58
N ALA A 631 19.60 -5.51 12.32
CA ALA A 631 19.28 -6.39 11.20
C ALA A 631 20.42 -7.40 10.94
N LEU A 632 21.67 -6.95 10.92
CA LEU A 632 22.84 -7.80 10.72
C LEU A 632 22.98 -8.83 11.85
N ALA A 633 22.86 -8.40 13.10
CA ALA A 633 22.87 -9.30 14.26
C ALA A 633 21.75 -10.34 14.20
N ALA A 634 20.58 -9.99 13.65
CA ALA A 634 19.49 -10.93 13.46
C ALA A 634 19.83 -11.99 12.38
N LEU A 635 20.44 -11.59 11.26
CA LEU A 635 20.91 -12.54 10.24
C LEU A 635 22.01 -13.48 10.77
N GLU A 636 22.90 -12.97 11.63
CA GLU A 636 23.98 -13.74 12.26
C GLU A 636 23.49 -14.81 13.24
N THR A 637 22.22 -14.76 13.67
CA THR A 637 21.62 -15.84 14.45
C THR A 637 21.45 -17.13 13.64
N LEU A 638 21.56 -17.07 12.31
CA LEU A 638 21.32 -18.17 11.38
C LEU A 638 19.91 -18.77 11.49
N ASP A 639 18.98 -18.02 12.06
CA ASP A 639 17.58 -18.39 12.25
C ASP A 639 16.70 -17.48 11.37
N PRO A 640 16.26 -17.96 10.19
CA PRO A 640 15.61 -17.09 9.21
C PRO A 640 14.25 -16.56 9.70
N HIS A 641 13.54 -17.33 10.53
CA HIS A 641 12.28 -16.88 11.15
C HIS A 641 12.54 -15.72 12.10
N LYS A 642 13.52 -15.85 13.00
CA LYS A 642 13.88 -14.77 13.92
C LYS A 642 14.40 -13.55 13.19
N ALA A 643 15.18 -13.73 12.12
CA ALA A 643 15.63 -12.63 11.30
C ALA A 643 14.47 -11.90 10.63
N PHE A 644 13.51 -12.63 10.05
CA PHE A 644 12.31 -12.06 9.46
C PHE A 644 11.52 -11.24 10.48
N ASP A 645 11.19 -11.81 11.63
CA ASP A 645 10.42 -11.13 12.69
C ASP A 645 11.16 -9.89 13.22
N ALA A 646 12.45 -10.04 13.55
CA ALA A 646 13.24 -8.94 14.11
C ALA A 646 13.31 -7.72 13.17
N ILE A 647 13.40 -7.95 11.86
CA ILE A 647 13.47 -6.88 10.86
C ILE A 647 12.08 -6.31 10.57
N MET A 648 11.08 -7.17 10.40
CA MET A 648 9.72 -6.77 10.04
C MET A 648 8.98 -6.06 11.20
N ASP A 649 9.08 -6.58 12.42
CA ASP A 649 8.40 -6.01 13.59
C ASP A 649 8.95 -4.65 13.98
N LYS A 650 10.28 -4.49 13.89
CA LYS A 650 10.97 -3.21 14.11
C LYS A 650 10.84 -2.25 12.94
N ARG A 651 10.17 -2.65 11.85
CA ARG A 651 9.97 -1.86 10.63
C ARG A 651 11.29 -1.36 10.02
N ILE A 652 12.37 -2.14 10.16
CA ILE A 652 13.66 -1.83 9.54
C ILE A 652 13.48 -1.93 8.04
N SER A 653 13.84 -0.86 7.33
CA SER A 653 13.53 -0.73 5.90
C SER A 653 14.53 -1.41 4.97
N MET A 654 15.20 -2.47 5.45
CA MET A 654 16.05 -3.36 4.65
C MET A 654 15.26 -3.91 3.46
N CYS A 655 15.70 -3.62 2.24
CA CYS A 655 14.93 -3.98 1.05
C CYS A 655 14.99 -5.50 0.80
N GLY A 656 16.15 -6.13 0.97
CA GLY A 656 16.39 -7.54 0.67
C GLY A 656 16.10 -8.52 1.81
N VAL A 657 15.29 -8.15 2.83
CA VAL A 657 14.92 -9.08 3.93
C VAL A 657 14.27 -10.37 3.42
N ARG A 658 13.39 -10.29 2.41
CA ARG A 658 12.72 -11.47 1.84
C ARG A 658 13.68 -12.36 1.04
N PRO A 659 14.50 -11.83 0.10
CA PRO A 659 15.61 -12.57 -0.49
C PRO A 659 16.52 -13.26 0.53
N ALA A 660 16.94 -12.54 1.58
CA ALA A 660 17.83 -13.07 2.61
C ALA A 660 17.20 -14.28 3.30
N VAL A 661 15.94 -14.17 3.74
CA VAL A 661 15.22 -15.25 4.41
C VAL A 661 15.03 -16.47 3.51
N VAL A 662 14.69 -16.27 2.23
CA VAL A 662 14.56 -17.37 1.26
C VAL A 662 15.88 -18.11 1.07
N VAL A 663 16.99 -17.37 0.92
CA VAL A 663 18.31 -17.99 0.78
C VAL A 663 18.70 -18.73 2.06
N MET A 664 18.55 -18.11 3.23
CA MET A 664 18.90 -18.77 4.49
C MET A 664 18.07 -20.04 4.74
N GLU A 665 16.76 -20.02 4.46
CA GLU A 665 15.92 -21.24 4.56
C GLU A 665 16.35 -22.32 3.55
N THR A 666 16.72 -21.91 2.33
CA THR A 666 17.24 -22.85 1.31
C THR A 666 18.53 -23.51 1.79
N LEU A 667 19.47 -22.72 2.32
CA LEU A 667 20.75 -23.20 2.85
C LEU A 667 20.58 -24.08 4.08
N LYS A 668 19.65 -23.73 4.99
CA LYS A 668 19.30 -24.52 6.17
C LYS A 668 18.81 -25.91 5.76
N ARG A 669 17.97 -26.01 4.73
CA ARG A 669 17.48 -27.28 4.17
C ARG A 669 18.58 -28.11 3.52
N TRP A 670 19.63 -27.49 2.97
CA TRP A 670 20.83 -28.18 2.50
C TRP A 670 21.86 -28.47 3.58
N ASN A 671 21.61 -28.09 4.84
CA ASN A 671 22.60 -28.20 5.90
C ASN A 671 23.91 -27.42 5.59
N ARG A 672 23.77 -26.29 4.88
CA ARG A 672 24.85 -25.35 4.49
C ARG A 672 24.65 -23.96 5.11
N LEU A 673 23.98 -23.88 6.26
CA LEU A 673 23.84 -22.64 7.04
C LEU A 673 24.34 -22.90 8.47
N ASN A 674 25.63 -22.66 8.68
CA ASN A 674 26.36 -22.89 9.92
C ASN A 674 27.26 -21.70 10.35
N LYS A 675 27.53 -20.73 9.45
CA LYS A 675 28.34 -19.55 9.72
C LYS A 675 27.86 -18.32 8.93
N ALA A 676 28.04 -17.15 9.54
CA ALA A 676 27.88 -15.84 8.91
C ALA A 676 29.14 -15.01 9.12
N VAL A 677 29.59 -14.27 8.11
CA VAL A 677 30.76 -13.39 8.18
C VAL A 677 30.46 -12.06 7.52
N ARG A 678 30.49 -10.96 8.28
CA ARG A 678 30.42 -9.60 7.72
C ARG A 678 31.69 -9.30 6.93
N THR A 679 31.55 -8.76 5.73
CA THR A 679 32.69 -8.42 4.87
C THR A 679 32.98 -6.93 4.81
N GLY A 680 31.96 -6.10 5.04
CA GLY A 680 32.07 -4.65 5.12
C GLY A 680 30.73 -4.00 5.47
N TYR A 681 30.80 -2.75 5.92
CA TYR A 681 29.64 -1.90 6.18
C TYR A 681 29.97 -0.44 5.84
N ALA A 682 29.03 0.24 5.21
CA ALA A 682 29.10 1.68 4.92
C ALA A 682 27.69 2.27 4.85
N THR A 683 27.62 3.59 4.73
CA THR A 683 26.40 4.35 4.51
C THR A 683 26.64 5.37 3.40
N THR A 684 25.56 5.95 2.85
CA THR A 684 25.68 7.07 1.91
C THR A 684 26.50 8.24 2.48
N ALA A 685 26.47 8.46 3.80
CA ALA A 685 27.24 9.53 4.46
C ALA A 685 28.76 9.34 4.31
N ASP A 686 29.24 8.10 4.20
CA ASP A 686 30.68 7.82 4.02
C ASP A 686 31.18 8.30 2.64
N THR A 687 30.26 8.43 1.67
CA THR A 687 30.56 8.98 0.33
C THR A 687 30.25 10.47 0.22
N THR A 688 29.11 10.92 0.76
CA THR A 688 28.60 12.29 0.52
C THR A 688 28.90 13.27 1.65
N GLY A 689 29.18 12.80 2.85
CA GLY A 689 29.30 13.59 4.08
C GLY A 689 27.97 14.04 4.70
N ASP A 690 26.83 13.84 4.04
CA ASP A 690 25.50 14.19 4.57
C ASP A 690 24.97 13.08 5.49
N LYS A 691 24.84 13.40 6.77
CA LYS A 691 24.38 12.49 7.84
C LYS A 691 22.89 12.60 8.15
N SER A 692 22.16 13.51 7.51
CA SER A 692 20.76 13.81 7.86
C SER A 692 19.80 12.73 7.38
N ARG A 693 20.13 12.04 6.27
CA ARG A 693 19.29 11.05 5.64
C ARG A 693 20.12 10.11 4.76
N VAL A 694 20.43 8.92 5.26
CA VAL A 694 21.35 7.97 4.60
C VAL A 694 20.66 6.68 4.18
N VAL A 695 21.35 5.87 3.38
CA VAL A 695 21.06 4.46 3.16
C VAL A 695 22.26 3.64 3.62
N GLY A 696 22.02 2.51 4.29
CA GLY A 696 23.07 1.59 4.75
C GLY A 696 23.41 0.52 3.72
N TYR A 697 24.67 0.09 3.69
CA TYR A 697 25.23 -0.90 2.78
C TYR A 697 26.04 -1.91 3.56
N ALA A 698 25.74 -3.20 3.40
CA ALA A 698 26.47 -4.26 4.09
C ALA A 698 26.83 -5.39 3.14
N GLY A 699 28.01 -5.95 3.33
CA GLY A 699 28.42 -7.21 2.72
C GLY A 699 28.45 -8.31 3.78
N MET A 700 27.93 -9.49 3.45
CA MET A 700 27.94 -10.65 4.36
C MET A 700 28.08 -11.95 3.57
N LEU A 701 28.82 -12.92 4.11
CA LEU A 701 28.88 -14.29 3.59
C LEU A 701 28.05 -15.20 4.50
N LEU A 702 27.29 -16.11 3.92
CA LEU A 702 26.46 -17.08 4.63
C LEU A 702 26.78 -18.48 4.10
N GLY A 703 27.01 -19.44 4.98
CA GLY A 703 27.35 -20.81 4.58
C GLY A 703 27.46 -21.82 5.69
#